data_AF-A0A158B9C2-F1
#
_entry.id   AF-A0A158B9C2-F1
#
_cell.length_a   1.000
_cell.length_b   1.000
_cell.length_c   1.000
_cell.angle_alpha   90.00
_cell.angle_beta   90.00
_cell.angle_gamma   90.00
#
_symmetry.space_group_name_H-M   'P 1'
#
loop_
_entity.id
_entity.type
_entity.pdbx_description
1 polymer ?
#
loop_
_entity_poly.entity_id
_entity_poly.type
_entity_poly.pdbx_seq_one_letter_code
_entity_poly.pdbx_strand_id
1 'polypeptide(L)'
;MSDNPLRASSRASRRAHAEGDGQFRLLRERRFAPFFWTQFLGAMNDNIFKVGFTSLVTFQAARFSGVDPKTAAFLISAIFIVPFVLFSATSGQIADKYDKAVLARLVKSFEIVVMLIGGAGFVLHSAPLLYACTFLMGVHSTVFGPVKYAYLPQHLDSHELVGGNGLVEMGTFVAILIGTIIGGAAAGASEHGAMLLAFACIAFAIIGRIASVFVPKSDASQPDLRINWNPFSETWRNLKLAKSDRTVFLSLLGISWLWFVGATFLTSFFNFAKDVLSADPDVVTILLATFSIGIGTGSLLCERLSKRRVEIGLVPLGSIGISVFAIDLFFASHRIAPAGHLLNVGEFLLALPHWRILADLFLLAMFGGFYSVPLYALIQARSQPTHRARIIAANNILNSFFMIVSALMALALTSFGVGIPGLFLTTALLNVVVAVYIYSLVPEFLLRFIAWTLVHTFYRIRLVDAERIPSHGAAVLVCNHVSFVDAVVIMAESPRPIHFVMDHRIFRTPFVGWMFRHVKAIPIVPAHEDPDMLERAYAACERALEEGDLVCIFPEGKLTRTGEINPFRQGIAEILRRHPAPVVPMALRGLWGSVFSRHEDAQWPRPIHRGAMTRLTLAVGEPIAPQDATPQHLYDVVSALRGARR
;
A
#
# COMPACT_ATOMS: atom_id res chain seq x y z
N MET A 1 29.30 -31.00 -32.84
CA MET A 1 28.44 -29.79 -32.83
C MET A 1 27.07 -30.22 -32.34
N SER A 2 26.83 -30.16 -31.03
CA SER A 2 25.54 -30.54 -30.43
C SER A 2 24.80 -29.28 -30.01
N ASP A 3 23.86 -28.85 -30.83
CA ASP A 3 22.88 -27.83 -30.47
C ASP A 3 21.90 -28.43 -29.46
N ASN A 4 21.96 -27.92 -28.23
CA ASN A 4 21.13 -28.36 -27.12
C ASN A 4 19.76 -27.61 -27.17
N PRO A 5 18.63 -28.28 -27.46
CA PRO A 5 17.32 -27.65 -27.65
C PRO A 5 16.81 -26.91 -26.39
N LEU A 6 17.32 -27.28 -25.21
CA LEU A 6 16.96 -26.70 -23.91
C LEU A 6 17.42 -25.23 -23.73
N ARG A 7 18.43 -24.78 -24.49
CA ARG A 7 18.87 -23.37 -24.45
C ARG A 7 18.02 -22.44 -25.31
N ALA A 8 17.31 -22.94 -26.31
CA ALA A 8 16.49 -22.13 -27.21
C ALA A 8 15.11 -21.80 -26.61
N SER A 9 14.45 -22.80 -26.00
CA SER A 9 13.17 -22.62 -25.29
C SER A 9 13.30 -21.63 -24.10
N SER A 10 14.38 -21.74 -23.31
CA SER A 10 14.63 -20.81 -22.20
C SER A 10 14.97 -19.40 -22.65
N ARG A 11 15.45 -19.18 -23.89
CA ARG A 11 15.68 -17.84 -24.45
C ARG A 11 14.40 -17.17 -24.94
N ALA A 12 13.44 -17.93 -25.47
CA ALA A 12 12.14 -17.41 -25.88
C ALA A 12 11.26 -17.03 -24.68
N SER A 13 11.21 -17.89 -23.65
CA SER A 13 10.58 -17.57 -22.36
C SER A 13 11.26 -16.40 -21.65
N ARG A 14 12.60 -16.32 -21.68
CA ARG A 14 13.35 -15.16 -21.17
C ARG A 14 13.11 -13.88 -21.96
N ARG A 15 12.80 -13.91 -23.25
CA ARG A 15 12.44 -12.70 -24.01
C ARG A 15 11.04 -12.19 -23.64
N ALA A 16 10.07 -13.08 -23.44
CA ALA A 16 8.73 -12.71 -22.96
C ALA A 16 8.73 -12.18 -21.51
N HIS A 17 9.71 -12.57 -20.67
CA HIS A 17 9.85 -12.08 -19.29
C HIS A 17 10.89 -10.97 -19.09
N ALA A 18 11.78 -10.73 -20.07
CA ALA A 18 12.78 -9.66 -20.03
C ALA A 18 12.37 -8.40 -20.80
N GLU A 19 11.21 -8.38 -21.45
CA GLU A 19 10.64 -7.16 -22.02
C GLU A 19 10.01 -6.29 -20.91
N GLY A 20 10.88 -5.55 -20.22
CA GLY A 20 10.93 -4.08 -20.31
C GLY A 20 9.76 -3.21 -19.86
N ASP A 21 8.57 -3.73 -19.57
CA ASP A 21 7.43 -2.88 -19.26
C ASP A 21 7.10 -2.94 -17.76
N GLY A 22 7.49 -1.88 -17.03
CA GLY A 22 7.10 -1.64 -15.62
C GLY A 22 5.59 -1.41 -15.46
N GLN A 23 5.09 -1.11 -14.24
CA GLN A 23 3.65 -0.83 -14.01
C GLN A 23 2.98 0.07 -15.07
N PHE A 24 3.71 1.02 -15.66
CA PHE A 24 3.23 1.89 -16.74
C PHE A 24 2.65 1.16 -17.96
N ARG A 25 2.95 -0.14 -18.15
CA ARG A 25 2.26 -1.00 -19.13
C ARG A 25 0.75 -0.93 -18.98
N LEU A 26 0.26 -0.92 -17.75
CA LEU A 26 -1.16 -0.87 -17.42
C LEU A 26 -1.84 0.37 -18.02
N LEU A 27 -1.12 1.48 -18.18
CA LEU A 27 -1.66 2.69 -18.82
C LEU A 27 -1.91 2.56 -20.34
N ARG A 28 -1.43 1.47 -20.95
CA ARG A 28 -1.71 1.13 -22.35
C ARG A 28 -2.76 0.02 -22.48
N GLU A 29 -3.05 -0.69 -21.39
CA GLU A 29 -3.96 -1.81 -21.37
C GLU A 29 -5.42 -1.35 -21.35
N ARG A 30 -6.25 -1.91 -22.24
CA ARG A 30 -7.70 -1.57 -22.31
C ARG A 30 -8.44 -1.89 -21.01
N ARG A 31 -7.94 -2.85 -20.22
CA ARG A 31 -8.51 -3.25 -18.92
C ARG A 31 -8.21 -2.28 -17.78
N PHE A 32 -7.33 -1.29 -17.97
CA PHE A 32 -6.91 -0.38 -16.89
C PHE A 32 -6.88 1.09 -17.31
N ALA A 33 -6.37 1.42 -18.50
CA ALA A 33 -6.17 2.80 -18.92
C ALA A 33 -7.45 3.66 -18.92
N PRO A 34 -8.61 3.21 -19.44
CA PRO A 34 -9.85 3.98 -19.37
C PRO A 34 -10.31 4.27 -17.95
N PHE A 35 -10.15 3.28 -17.07
CA PHE A 35 -10.46 3.40 -15.65
C PHE A 35 -9.54 4.40 -14.97
N PHE A 36 -8.23 4.30 -15.22
CA PHE A 36 -7.23 5.23 -14.71
C PHE A 36 -7.52 6.68 -15.11
N TRP A 37 -7.82 6.94 -16.38
CA TRP A 37 -8.13 8.30 -16.84
C TRP A 37 -9.47 8.81 -16.32
N THR A 38 -10.47 7.93 -16.18
CA THR A 38 -11.76 8.28 -15.57
C THR A 38 -11.57 8.79 -14.14
N GLN A 39 -10.80 8.06 -13.31
CA GLN A 39 -10.55 8.46 -11.92
C GLN A 39 -9.61 9.68 -11.82
N PHE A 40 -8.60 9.76 -12.69
CA PHE A 40 -7.67 10.89 -12.75
C PHE A 40 -8.40 12.20 -13.04
N LEU A 41 -9.25 12.20 -14.09
CA LEU A 41 -10.01 13.38 -14.49
C LEU A 41 -11.03 13.79 -13.43
N GLY A 42 -11.67 12.82 -12.76
CA GLY A 42 -12.57 13.12 -11.63
C GLY A 42 -11.83 13.79 -10.47
N ALA A 43 -10.72 13.21 -10.01
CA ALA A 43 -9.92 13.79 -8.93
C ALA A 43 -9.36 15.18 -9.30
N MET A 44 -8.94 15.38 -10.55
CA MET A 44 -8.47 16.67 -11.03
C MET A 44 -9.58 17.71 -10.99
N ASN A 45 -10.75 17.36 -11.54
CA ASN A 45 -11.89 18.26 -11.61
C ASN A 45 -12.40 18.69 -10.22
N ASP A 46 -12.44 17.74 -9.28
CA ASP A 46 -12.78 18.03 -7.88
C ASP A 46 -11.88 19.13 -7.28
N ASN A 47 -10.58 19.10 -7.62
CA ASN A 47 -9.62 20.08 -7.11
C ASN A 47 -9.66 21.40 -7.88
N ILE A 48 -9.90 21.40 -9.19
CA ILE A 48 -10.16 22.63 -9.96
C ILE A 48 -11.32 23.41 -9.32
N PHE A 49 -12.44 22.73 -9.09
CA PHE A 49 -13.61 23.33 -8.47
C PHE A 49 -13.32 23.83 -7.05
N LYS A 50 -12.81 22.97 -6.15
CA LYS A 50 -12.61 23.33 -4.75
C LYS A 50 -11.61 24.46 -4.56
N VAL A 51 -10.47 24.40 -5.25
CA VAL A 51 -9.43 25.43 -5.15
C VAL A 51 -9.91 26.71 -5.79
N GLY A 52 -10.56 26.64 -6.96
CA GLY A 52 -11.19 27.80 -7.60
C GLY A 52 -12.23 28.48 -6.71
N PHE A 53 -13.13 27.71 -6.09
CA PHE A 53 -14.14 28.23 -5.15
C PHE A 53 -13.50 28.87 -3.93
N THR A 54 -12.55 28.18 -3.29
CA THR A 54 -11.84 28.70 -2.11
C THR A 54 -11.11 30.00 -2.43
N SER A 55 -10.45 30.07 -3.59
CA SER A 55 -9.70 31.24 -4.03
C SER A 55 -10.63 32.43 -4.33
N LEU A 56 -11.71 32.22 -5.10
CA LEU A 56 -12.66 33.27 -5.43
C LEU A 56 -13.35 33.86 -4.19
N VAL A 57 -13.76 33.03 -3.24
CA VAL A 57 -14.36 33.51 -1.99
C VAL A 57 -13.34 34.24 -1.12
N THR A 58 -12.11 33.75 -1.07
CA THR A 58 -11.04 34.37 -0.26
C THR A 58 -10.65 35.76 -0.79
N PHE A 59 -10.45 35.88 -2.10
CA PHE A 59 -9.91 37.10 -2.70
C PHE A 59 -10.97 38.03 -3.30
N GLN A 60 -12.15 37.51 -3.64
CA GLN A 60 -13.26 38.28 -4.21
C GLN A 60 -14.51 38.22 -3.33
N ALA A 61 -14.33 38.14 -2.01
CA ALA A 61 -15.39 38.04 -1.01
C ALA A 61 -16.54 39.04 -1.21
N ALA A 62 -16.23 40.26 -1.62
CA ALA A 62 -17.22 41.32 -1.86
C ALA A 62 -18.26 40.95 -2.94
N ARG A 63 -17.96 40.00 -3.84
CA ARG A 63 -18.89 39.50 -4.85
C ARG A 63 -19.81 38.39 -4.32
N PHE A 64 -19.53 37.82 -3.16
CA PHE A 64 -20.27 36.70 -2.57
C PHE A 64 -20.97 37.14 -1.28
N SER A 65 -22.30 37.12 -1.24
CA SER A 65 -23.06 37.43 -0.02
C SER A 65 -23.12 36.23 0.93
N GLY A 66 -22.96 36.47 2.23
CA GLY A 66 -23.21 35.46 3.28
C GLY A 66 -22.09 34.44 3.47
N VAL A 67 -20.87 34.76 3.03
CA VAL A 67 -19.69 33.91 3.26
C VAL A 67 -18.62 34.68 3.99
N ASP A 68 -18.06 34.04 5.02
CA ASP A 68 -16.86 34.54 5.68
C ASP A 68 -15.61 33.93 5.02
N PRO A 69 -14.73 34.74 4.40
CA PRO A 69 -13.49 34.29 3.78
C PRO A 69 -12.60 33.47 4.71
N LYS A 70 -12.63 33.75 6.02
CA LYS A 70 -11.77 33.07 7.00
C LYS A 70 -12.21 31.63 7.27
N THR A 71 -13.49 31.33 7.11
CA THR A 71 -14.07 30.00 7.39
C THR A 71 -14.40 29.21 6.14
N ALA A 72 -14.40 29.85 4.96
CA ALA A 72 -14.79 29.23 3.69
C ALA A 72 -14.01 27.94 3.37
N ALA A 73 -12.67 27.94 3.45
CA ALA A 73 -11.84 26.77 3.13
C ALA A 73 -12.17 25.57 4.04
N PHE A 74 -12.39 25.82 5.33
CA PHE A 74 -12.79 24.80 6.30
C PHE A 74 -14.18 24.26 6.01
N LEU A 75 -15.15 25.12 5.74
CA LEU A 75 -16.52 24.72 5.41
C LEU A 75 -16.57 23.91 4.10
N ILE A 76 -15.86 24.33 3.06
CA ILE A 76 -15.77 23.59 1.79
C ILE A 76 -15.23 22.18 2.05
N SER A 77 -14.15 22.07 2.84
CA SER A 77 -13.55 20.77 3.16
C SER A 77 -14.48 19.90 4.00
N ALA A 78 -15.14 20.47 5.02
CA ALA A 78 -16.09 19.76 5.87
C ALA A 78 -17.31 19.27 5.08
N ILE A 79 -17.94 20.14 4.30
CA ILE A 79 -19.10 19.82 3.45
C ILE A 79 -18.77 18.70 2.45
N PHE A 80 -17.55 18.71 1.88
CA PHE A 80 -17.10 17.66 0.97
C PHE A 80 -16.93 16.30 1.67
N ILE A 81 -16.53 16.27 2.94
CA ILE A 81 -16.29 15.03 3.70
C ILE A 81 -17.60 14.43 4.23
N VAL A 82 -18.60 15.24 4.57
CA VAL A 82 -19.87 14.79 5.16
C VAL A 82 -20.52 13.60 4.39
N PRO A 83 -20.64 13.63 3.05
CA PRO A 83 -21.17 12.50 2.28
C PRO A 83 -20.44 11.18 2.50
N PHE A 84 -19.13 11.17 2.73
CA PHE A 84 -18.37 9.94 2.97
C PHE A 84 -18.80 9.27 4.28
N VAL A 85 -19.11 10.07 5.31
CA VAL A 85 -19.61 9.56 6.59
C VAL A 85 -21.04 9.02 6.44
N LEU A 86 -21.88 9.73 5.68
CA LEU A 86 -23.32 9.42 5.58
C LEU A 86 -23.64 8.30 4.58
N PHE A 87 -22.95 8.24 3.44
CA PHE A 87 -23.39 7.42 2.31
C PHE A 87 -22.40 6.35 1.89
N SER A 88 -21.19 6.31 2.47
CA SER A 88 -20.18 5.33 2.06
C SER A 88 -20.66 3.89 2.26
N ALA A 89 -21.30 3.57 3.39
CA ALA A 89 -21.83 2.23 3.66
C ALA A 89 -22.83 1.76 2.59
N THR A 90 -23.76 2.62 2.20
CA THR A 90 -24.74 2.36 1.13
C THR A 90 -24.06 2.26 -0.23
N SER A 91 -23.06 3.10 -0.51
CA SER A 91 -22.32 3.03 -1.76
C SER A 91 -21.56 1.71 -1.95
N GLY A 92 -21.05 1.11 -0.86
CA GLY A 92 -20.44 -0.21 -0.89
C GLY A 92 -21.43 -1.29 -1.34
N GLN A 93 -22.68 -1.25 -0.84
CA GLN A 93 -23.74 -2.16 -1.28
C GLN A 93 -24.10 -1.96 -2.75
N ILE A 94 -24.21 -0.70 -3.20
CA ILE A 94 -24.49 -0.35 -4.59
C ILE A 94 -23.38 -0.90 -5.50
N ALA A 95 -22.11 -0.74 -5.11
CA ALA A 95 -20.95 -1.23 -5.85
C ALA A 95 -20.85 -2.76 -5.92
N ASP A 96 -21.24 -3.47 -4.86
CA ASP A 96 -21.34 -4.94 -4.90
C ASP A 96 -22.51 -5.40 -5.79
N LYS A 97 -23.64 -4.68 -5.77
CA LYS A 97 -24.89 -5.04 -6.45
C LYS A 97 -24.88 -4.81 -7.96
N TYR A 98 -24.29 -3.71 -8.42
CA TYR A 98 -24.34 -3.32 -9.83
C TYR A 98 -22.99 -3.50 -10.52
N ASP A 99 -23.03 -3.46 -11.85
CA ASP A 99 -21.84 -3.47 -12.70
C ASP A 99 -21.00 -2.20 -12.47
N LYS A 100 -19.69 -2.38 -12.29
CA LYS A 100 -18.79 -1.28 -11.87
C LYS A 100 -18.59 -0.26 -12.99
N ALA A 101 -18.63 -0.69 -14.25
CA ALA A 101 -18.53 0.20 -15.40
C ALA A 101 -19.81 1.01 -15.60
N VAL A 102 -20.98 0.41 -15.37
CA VAL A 102 -22.26 1.12 -15.37
C VAL A 102 -22.26 2.19 -14.28
N LEU A 103 -21.83 1.84 -13.06
CA LEU A 103 -21.72 2.80 -11.97
C LEU A 103 -20.72 3.92 -12.30
N ALA A 104 -19.55 3.61 -12.86
CA ALA A 104 -18.57 4.61 -13.28
C ALA A 104 -19.16 5.60 -14.31
N ARG A 105 -19.91 5.10 -15.30
CA ARG A 105 -20.59 5.95 -16.30
C ARG A 105 -21.68 6.80 -15.68
N LEU A 106 -22.49 6.24 -14.77
CA LEU A 106 -23.57 6.96 -14.09
C LEU A 106 -23.00 8.09 -13.24
N VAL A 107 -21.99 7.78 -12.43
CA VAL A 107 -21.28 8.73 -11.58
C VAL A 107 -20.67 9.87 -12.40
N LYS A 108 -19.99 9.57 -13.52
CA LYS A 108 -19.46 10.62 -14.40
C LYS A 108 -20.54 11.41 -15.15
N SER A 109 -21.73 10.85 -15.38
CA SER A 109 -22.85 11.59 -15.95
C SER A 109 -23.43 12.56 -14.91
N PHE A 110 -23.54 12.09 -13.67
CA PHE A 110 -23.90 12.92 -12.53
C PHE A 110 -22.90 14.06 -12.31
N GLU A 111 -21.60 13.82 -12.47
CA GLU A 111 -20.57 14.87 -12.38
C GLU A 111 -20.82 16.04 -13.35
N ILE A 112 -21.26 15.79 -14.58
CA ILE A 112 -21.59 16.87 -15.53
C ILE A 112 -22.71 17.75 -14.97
N VAL A 113 -23.76 17.14 -14.42
CA VAL A 113 -24.87 17.89 -13.79
C VAL A 113 -24.36 18.70 -12.61
N VAL A 114 -23.52 18.12 -11.76
CA VAL A 114 -22.91 18.81 -10.63
C VAL A 114 -22.03 19.97 -11.09
N MET A 115 -21.22 19.80 -12.13
CA MET A 115 -20.38 20.87 -12.68
C MET A 115 -21.19 21.95 -13.40
N LEU A 116 -22.36 21.66 -13.96
CA LEU A 116 -23.27 22.68 -14.46
C LEU A 116 -23.82 23.55 -13.32
N ILE A 117 -24.18 22.94 -12.19
CA ILE A 117 -24.60 23.66 -10.98
C ILE A 117 -23.42 24.50 -10.44
N GLY A 118 -22.23 23.93 -10.37
CA GLY A 118 -21.01 24.63 -9.96
C GLY A 118 -20.67 25.81 -10.89
N GLY A 119 -20.77 25.60 -12.21
CA GLY A 119 -20.57 26.64 -13.21
C GLY A 119 -21.58 27.79 -13.08
N ALA A 120 -22.86 27.47 -12.86
CA ALA A 120 -23.87 28.47 -12.55
C ALA A 120 -23.53 29.22 -11.24
N GLY A 121 -23.08 28.49 -10.21
CA GLY A 121 -22.63 29.09 -8.95
C GLY A 121 -21.46 30.07 -9.12
N PHE A 122 -20.49 29.77 -10.00
CA PHE A 122 -19.39 30.68 -10.30
C PHE A 122 -19.86 31.93 -11.05
N VAL A 123 -20.64 31.77 -12.13
CA VAL A 123 -21.10 32.90 -12.96
C VAL A 123 -22.05 33.81 -12.18
N LEU A 124 -22.95 33.24 -11.38
CA LEU A 124 -23.91 33.98 -10.57
C LEU A 124 -23.32 34.47 -9.24
N HIS A 125 -22.05 34.14 -8.94
CA HIS A 125 -21.40 34.43 -7.66
C HIS A 125 -22.24 33.97 -6.45
N SER A 126 -22.88 32.80 -6.57
CA SER A 126 -23.81 32.26 -5.56
C SER A 126 -23.11 31.22 -4.70
N ALA A 127 -22.70 31.63 -3.49
CA ALA A 127 -22.10 30.72 -2.53
C ALA A 127 -22.98 29.53 -2.12
N PRO A 128 -24.30 29.67 -1.91
CA PRO A 128 -25.17 28.51 -1.64
C PRO A 128 -25.12 27.45 -2.75
N LEU A 129 -25.09 27.86 -4.02
CA LEU A 129 -24.95 26.91 -5.14
C LEU A 129 -23.59 26.22 -5.13
N LEU A 130 -22.51 26.95 -4.82
CA LEU A 130 -21.16 26.40 -4.75
C LEU A 130 -20.98 25.45 -3.55
N TYR A 131 -21.59 25.74 -2.40
CA TYR A 131 -21.65 24.81 -1.27
C TYR A 131 -22.49 23.58 -1.57
N ALA A 132 -23.65 23.74 -2.23
CA ALA A 132 -24.46 22.60 -2.68
C ALA A 132 -23.68 21.73 -3.68
N CYS A 133 -22.97 22.35 -4.64
CA CYS A 133 -22.09 21.65 -5.57
C CYS A 133 -20.96 20.90 -4.83
N THR A 134 -20.35 21.51 -3.81
CA THR A 134 -19.34 20.86 -2.96
C THR A 134 -19.88 19.59 -2.30
N PHE A 135 -21.11 19.65 -1.75
CA PHE A 135 -21.77 18.48 -1.16
C PHE A 135 -22.05 17.39 -2.21
N LEU A 136 -22.59 17.76 -3.37
CA LEU A 136 -22.89 16.82 -4.45
C LEU A 136 -21.63 16.17 -5.02
N MET A 137 -20.51 16.90 -5.10
CA MET A 137 -19.21 16.31 -5.41
C MET A 137 -18.74 15.31 -4.36
N GLY A 138 -18.95 15.61 -3.07
CA GLY A 138 -18.68 14.65 -2.00
C GLY A 138 -19.51 13.37 -2.17
N VAL A 139 -20.79 13.48 -2.55
CA VAL A 139 -21.66 12.33 -2.88
C VAL A 139 -21.10 11.55 -4.07
N HIS A 140 -20.73 12.25 -5.14
CA HIS A 140 -20.09 11.66 -6.32
C HIS A 140 -18.87 10.82 -5.94
N SER A 141 -17.92 11.39 -5.19
CA SER A 141 -16.67 10.74 -4.82
C SER A 141 -16.88 9.63 -3.77
N THR A 142 -17.91 9.75 -2.92
CA THR A 142 -18.35 8.67 -2.02
C THR A 142 -18.82 7.45 -2.79
N VAL A 143 -19.64 7.64 -3.84
CA VAL A 143 -20.13 6.53 -4.67
C VAL A 143 -19.02 5.90 -5.51
N PHE A 144 -18.11 6.72 -6.03
CA PHE A 144 -17.02 6.25 -6.86
C PHE A 144 -15.93 5.48 -6.10
N GLY A 145 -15.70 5.80 -4.82
CA GLY A 145 -14.64 5.21 -3.99
C GLY A 145 -14.65 3.68 -3.95
N PRO A 146 -15.76 3.03 -3.55
CA PRO A 146 -15.85 1.56 -3.56
C PRO A 146 -15.74 0.94 -4.95
N VAL A 147 -16.27 1.60 -5.97
CA VAL A 147 -16.16 1.16 -7.37
C VAL A 147 -14.69 1.10 -7.78
N LYS A 148 -13.92 2.15 -7.49
CA LYS A 148 -12.49 2.29 -7.80
C LYS A 148 -11.67 1.11 -7.28
N TYR A 149 -11.73 0.85 -5.97
CA TYR A 149 -10.87 -0.17 -5.35
C TYR A 149 -11.42 -1.60 -5.46
N ALA A 150 -12.71 -1.78 -5.78
CA ALA A 150 -13.25 -3.08 -6.12
C ALA A 150 -12.96 -3.49 -7.58
N TYR A 151 -12.84 -2.51 -8.48
CA TYR A 151 -12.55 -2.74 -9.91
C TYR A 151 -11.15 -3.32 -10.15
N LEU A 152 -10.13 -2.78 -9.47
CA LEU A 152 -8.73 -3.19 -9.62
C LEU A 152 -8.54 -4.72 -9.52
N PRO A 153 -8.93 -5.38 -8.41
CA PRO A 153 -8.76 -6.83 -8.27
C PRO A 153 -9.75 -7.69 -9.07
N GLN A 154 -10.64 -7.10 -9.87
CA GLN A 154 -11.41 -7.84 -10.88
C GLN A 154 -10.70 -7.88 -12.25
N HIS A 155 -9.81 -6.93 -12.52
CA HIS A 155 -9.17 -6.76 -13.84
C HIS A 155 -7.65 -6.95 -13.81
N LEU A 156 -7.03 -6.84 -12.65
CA LEU A 156 -5.59 -7.00 -12.45
C LEU A 156 -5.28 -8.32 -11.80
N ASP A 157 -4.18 -8.92 -12.23
CA ASP A 157 -3.64 -10.13 -11.62
C ASP A 157 -3.02 -9.79 -10.25
N SER A 158 -2.89 -10.79 -9.36
CA SER A 158 -2.35 -10.59 -8.00
C SER A 158 -0.98 -9.92 -7.98
N HIS A 159 -0.16 -10.13 -9.02
CA HIS A 159 1.16 -9.51 -9.16
C HIS A 159 1.11 -8.07 -9.70
N GLU A 160 0.02 -7.69 -10.38
CA GLU A 160 -0.19 -6.34 -10.90
C GLU A 160 -0.87 -5.42 -9.87
N LEU A 161 -1.50 -5.97 -8.82
CA LEU A 161 -2.25 -5.20 -7.83
C LEU A 161 -1.45 -4.08 -7.17
N VAL A 162 -0.20 -4.34 -6.80
CA VAL A 162 0.65 -3.31 -6.16
C VAL A 162 0.96 -2.18 -7.13
N GLY A 163 1.35 -2.51 -8.38
CA GLY A 163 1.62 -1.51 -9.40
C GLY A 163 0.37 -0.73 -9.83
N GLY A 164 -0.78 -1.41 -9.93
CA GLY A 164 -2.07 -0.79 -10.22
C GLY A 164 -2.51 0.20 -9.13
N ASN A 165 -2.39 -0.19 -7.86
CA ASN A 165 -2.64 0.73 -6.74
C ASN A 165 -1.64 1.89 -6.74
N GLY A 166 -0.35 1.61 -6.97
CA GLY A 166 0.70 2.63 -7.04
C GLY A 166 0.44 3.68 -8.11
N LEU A 167 0.05 3.25 -9.33
CA LEU A 167 -0.35 4.14 -10.41
C LEU A 167 -1.59 4.96 -10.06
N VAL A 168 -2.63 4.31 -9.54
CA VAL A 168 -3.88 4.97 -9.18
C VAL A 168 -3.66 6.04 -8.10
N GLU A 169 -2.84 5.75 -7.10
CA GLU A 169 -2.51 6.68 -6.04
C GLU A 169 -1.66 7.85 -6.56
N MET A 170 -0.56 7.56 -7.27
CA MET A 170 0.23 8.58 -7.95
C MET A 170 -0.64 9.46 -8.85
N GLY A 171 -1.55 8.86 -9.62
CA GLY A 171 -2.45 9.57 -10.52
C GLY A 171 -3.40 10.49 -9.77
N THR A 172 -3.88 10.07 -8.59
CA THR A 172 -4.73 10.89 -7.73
C THR A 172 -3.97 12.14 -7.25
N PHE A 173 -2.73 12.00 -6.79
CA PHE A 173 -1.91 13.13 -6.32
C PHE A 173 -1.48 14.07 -7.45
N VAL A 174 -1.10 13.53 -8.61
CA VAL A 174 -0.80 14.34 -9.80
C VAL A 174 -2.05 15.11 -10.26
N ALA A 175 -3.22 14.46 -10.23
CA ALA A 175 -4.49 15.10 -10.55
C ALA A 175 -4.85 16.22 -9.56
N ILE A 176 -4.64 16.01 -8.25
CA ILE A 176 -4.81 17.06 -7.22
C ILE A 176 -3.92 18.26 -7.51
N LEU A 177 -2.64 18.02 -7.82
CA LEU A 177 -1.67 19.08 -8.12
C LEU A 177 -2.08 19.88 -9.36
N ILE A 178 -2.34 19.21 -10.47
CA ILE A 178 -2.77 19.87 -11.71
C ILE A 178 -4.07 20.64 -11.50
N GLY A 179 -5.04 20.04 -10.81
CA GLY A 179 -6.31 20.68 -10.52
C GLY A 179 -6.15 21.92 -9.62
N THR A 180 -5.24 21.87 -8.65
CA THR A 180 -4.90 23.02 -7.80
C THR A 180 -4.30 24.16 -8.62
N ILE A 181 -3.35 23.86 -9.51
CA ILE A 181 -2.71 24.85 -10.37
C ILE A 181 -3.74 25.50 -11.31
N ILE A 182 -4.55 24.69 -11.99
CA ILE A 182 -5.59 25.19 -12.91
C ILE A 182 -6.63 26.01 -12.15
N GLY A 183 -7.13 25.51 -11.01
CA GLY A 183 -8.14 26.19 -10.19
C GLY A 183 -7.63 27.53 -9.63
N GLY A 184 -6.40 27.55 -9.12
CA GLY A 184 -5.75 28.76 -8.61
C GLY A 184 -5.51 29.80 -9.71
N ALA A 185 -4.90 29.38 -10.83
CA ALA A 185 -4.61 30.27 -11.96
C ALA A 185 -5.89 30.85 -12.58
N ALA A 186 -6.94 30.02 -12.75
CA ALA A 186 -8.23 30.48 -13.26
C ALA A 186 -8.88 31.48 -12.29
N ALA A 187 -8.86 31.23 -10.98
CA ALA A 187 -9.39 32.18 -10.00
C ALA A 187 -8.62 33.52 -9.97
N GLY A 188 -7.32 33.50 -10.25
CA GLY A 188 -6.46 34.68 -10.33
C GLY A 188 -6.70 35.56 -11.57
N ALA A 189 -7.39 35.06 -12.59
CA ALA A 189 -7.71 35.79 -13.82
C ALA A 189 -8.89 36.78 -13.63
N SER A 190 -8.72 37.73 -12.71
CA SER A 190 -9.61 38.88 -12.39
C SER A 190 -11.03 38.84 -12.98
N GLU A 191 -11.24 39.38 -14.18
CA GLU A 191 -12.56 39.57 -14.80
C GLU A 191 -13.16 38.29 -15.39
N HIS A 192 -12.33 37.34 -15.81
CA HIS A 192 -12.77 36.13 -16.53
C HIS A 192 -12.68 34.85 -15.68
N GLY A 193 -12.18 34.95 -14.45
CA GLY A 193 -11.83 33.78 -13.64
C GLY A 193 -13.00 32.85 -13.33
N ALA A 194 -14.16 33.41 -12.99
CA ALA A 194 -15.38 32.63 -12.76
C ALA A 194 -15.84 31.87 -14.03
N MET A 195 -15.73 32.50 -15.21
CA MET A 195 -16.08 31.87 -16.49
C MET A 195 -15.07 30.78 -16.88
N LEU A 196 -13.77 31.02 -16.68
CA LEU A 196 -12.72 30.03 -16.94
C LEU A 196 -12.88 28.80 -16.05
N LEU A 197 -13.18 28.98 -14.75
CA LEU A 197 -13.47 27.89 -13.83
C LEU A 197 -14.70 27.09 -14.26
N ALA A 198 -15.81 27.78 -14.58
CA ALA A 198 -17.03 27.12 -15.05
C ALA A 198 -16.78 26.28 -16.31
N PHE A 199 -16.11 26.86 -17.31
CA PHE A 199 -15.77 26.17 -18.55
C PHE A 199 -14.85 24.96 -18.31
N ALA A 200 -13.76 25.15 -17.56
CA ALA A 200 -12.81 24.09 -17.26
C ALA A 200 -13.50 22.91 -16.54
N CYS A 201 -14.31 23.19 -15.52
CA CYS A 201 -14.99 22.15 -14.75
C CYS A 201 -15.94 21.31 -15.60
N ILE A 202 -16.74 21.97 -16.46
CA ILE A 202 -17.68 21.29 -17.36
C ILE A 202 -16.92 20.51 -18.44
N ALA A 203 -15.89 21.10 -19.05
CA ALA A 203 -15.10 20.45 -20.09
C ALA A 203 -14.42 19.17 -19.56
N PHE A 204 -13.77 19.21 -18.39
CA PHE A 204 -13.13 18.03 -17.82
C PHE A 204 -14.14 16.98 -17.33
N ALA A 205 -15.33 17.38 -16.87
CA ALA A 205 -16.41 16.43 -16.58
C ALA A 205 -16.85 15.66 -17.84
N ILE A 206 -17.01 16.36 -18.97
CA ILE A 206 -17.37 15.75 -20.27
C ILE A 206 -16.26 14.80 -20.74
N ILE A 207 -14.99 15.24 -20.72
CA ILE A 207 -13.85 14.39 -21.11
C ILE A 207 -13.78 13.15 -20.22
N GLY A 208 -13.96 13.30 -18.91
CA GLY A 208 -13.99 12.17 -17.98
C GLY A 208 -15.17 11.22 -18.23
N ARG A 209 -16.33 11.74 -18.66
CA ARG A 209 -17.47 10.93 -19.05
C ARG A 209 -17.25 10.18 -20.36
N ILE A 210 -16.50 10.75 -21.31
CA ILE A 210 -16.08 10.08 -22.54
C ILE A 210 -15.11 8.95 -22.19
N ALA A 211 -14.10 9.21 -21.34
CA ALA A 211 -13.16 8.19 -20.88
C ALA A 211 -13.87 7.00 -20.20
N SER A 212 -14.93 7.26 -19.42
CA SER A 212 -15.67 6.20 -18.71
C SER A 212 -16.49 5.28 -19.60
N VAL A 213 -16.77 5.66 -20.86
CA VAL A 213 -17.41 4.76 -21.85
C VAL A 213 -16.53 3.55 -22.12
N PHE A 214 -15.22 3.76 -22.17
CA PHE A 214 -14.26 2.73 -22.53
C PHE A 214 -13.88 1.83 -21.34
N VAL A 215 -14.43 2.08 -20.15
CA VAL A 215 -14.26 1.18 -19.00
C VAL A 215 -14.99 -0.14 -19.31
N PRO A 216 -14.28 -1.27 -19.35
CA PRO A 216 -14.86 -2.56 -19.71
C PRO A 216 -15.89 -3.00 -18.67
N LYS A 217 -16.86 -3.78 -19.13
CA LYS A 217 -17.91 -4.38 -18.31
C LYS A 217 -17.31 -5.14 -17.12
N SER A 218 -17.94 -5.04 -15.95
CA SER A 218 -17.44 -5.61 -14.70
C SER A 218 -18.61 -6.16 -13.91
N ASP A 219 -18.78 -7.48 -13.92
CA ASP A 219 -19.97 -8.11 -13.38
C ASP A 219 -20.24 -7.75 -11.90
N ALA A 220 -21.53 -7.71 -11.57
CA ALA A 220 -22.00 -7.52 -10.22
C ALA A 220 -21.51 -8.66 -9.31
N SER A 221 -20.98 -8.33 -8.15
CA SER A 221 -20.46 -9.33 -7.20
C SER A 221 -21.60 -10.02 -6.45
N GLN A 222 -22.70 -9.29 -6.22
CA GLN A 222 -23.92 -9.78 -5.58
C GLN A 222 -25.17 -9.13 -6.21
N PRO A 223 -25.63 -9.59 -7.39
CA PRO A 223 -26.78 -9.02 -8.10
C PRO A 223 -28.07 -9.00 -7.24
N ASP A 224 -28.25 -10.04 -6.44
CA ASP A 224 -29.46 -10.26 -5.61
C ASP A 224 -29.42 -9.53 -4.26
N LEU A 225 -28.37 -8.74 -3.99
CA LEU A 225 -28.24 -8.00 -2.74
C LEU A 225 -29.41 -7.02 -2.56
N ARG A 226 -30.06 -7.09 -1.39
CA ARG A 226 -31.05 -6.09 -0.97
C ARG A 226 -30.34 -4.95 -0.28
N ILE A 227 -30.46 -3.74 -0.83
CA ILE A 227 -29.81 -2.55 -0.29
C ILE A 227 -30.53 -2.14 0.99
N ASN A 228 -29.77 -2.06 2.08
CA ASN A 228 -30.17 -1.42 3.31
C ASN A 228 -29.92 0.08 3.20
N TRP A 229 -30.99 0.87 3.25
CA TRP A 229 -30.93 2.33 3.14
C TRP A 229 -30.61 3.04 4.44
N ASN A 230 -30.57 2.35 5.58
CA ASN A 230 -30.21 2.94 6.86
C ASN A 230 -28.67 2.99 7.01
N PRO A 231 -28.05 4.18 6.90
CA PRO A 231 -26.59 4.31 6.82
C PRO A 231 -25.89 3.92 8.12
N PHE A 232 -26.51 4.15 9.29
CA PHE A 232 -25.92 3.81 10.58
C PHE A 232 -25.86 2.30 10.79
N SER A 233 -26.98 1.62 10.53
CA SER A 233 -27.05 0.16 10.66
C SER A 233 -26.08 -0.54 9.69
N GLU A 234 -25.97 -0.04 8.46
CA GLU A 234 -25.07 -0.63 7.47
C GLU A 234 -23.60 -0.29 7.76
N THR A 235 -23.30 0.92 8.24
CA THR A 235 -21.96 1.28 8.70
C THR A 235 -21.46 0.29 9.75
N TRP A 236 -22.30 0.00 10.76
CA TRP A 236 -21.97 -0.97 11.79
C TRP A 236 -21.77 -2.38 11.21
N ARG A 237 -22.62 -2.81 10.28
CA ARG A 237 -22.51 -4.11 9.62
C ARG A 237 -21.22 -4.24 8.81
N ASN A 238 -20.86 -3.22 8.04
CA ASN A 238 -19.62 -3.20 7.24
C ASN A 238 -18.37 -3.19 8.11
N LEU A 239 -18.38 -2.45 9.22
CA LEU A 239 -17.27 -2.47 10.20
C LEU A 239 -17.14 -3.84 10.87
N LYS A 240 -18.26 -4.47 11.26
CA LYS A 240 -18.26 -5.83 11.81
C LYS A 240 -17.73 -6.85 10.80
N LEU A 241 -18.10 -6.69 9.53
CA LEU A 241 -17.61 -7.52 8.44
C LEU A 241 -16.11 -7.36 8.24
N ALA A 242 -15.60 -6.13 8.21
CA ALA A 242 -14.16 -5.88 8.12
C ALA A 242 -13.40 -6.49 9.31
N LYS A 243 -13.99 -6.45 10.51
CA LYS A 243 -13.40 -7.03 11.75
C LYS A 243 -13.34 -8.57 11.74
N SER A 244 -14.02 -9.24 10.80
CA SER A 244 -13.93 -10.71 10.67
C SER A 244 -12.54 -11.18 10.26
N ASP A 245 -11.80 -10.36 9.50
CA ASP A 245 -10.38 -10.55 9.21
C ASP A 245 -9.56 -9.49 9.95
N ARG A 246 -8.79 -9.92 10.95
CA ARG A 246 -7.97 -9.03 11.78
C ARG A 246 -6.94 -8.25 10.96
N THR A 247 -6.34 -8.87 9.94
CA THR A 247 -5.34 -8.24 9.08
C THR A 247 -5.98 -7.16 8.22
N VAL A 248 -7.16 -7.43 7.64
CA VAL A 248 -7.92 -6.43 6.88
C VAL A 248 -8.28 -5.25 7.78
N PHE A 249 -8.89 -5.50 8.94
CA PHE A 249 -9.31 -4.43 9.84
C PHE A 249 -8.16 -3.51 10.29
N LEU A 250 -7.02 -4.10 10.65
CA LEU A 250 -5.83 -3.33 11.04
C LEU A 250 -5.23 -2.55 9.86
N SER A 251 -5.36 -3.06 8.63
CA SER A 251 -4.96 -2.33 7.43
C SER A 251 -5.86 -1.12 7.19
N LEU A 252 -7.17 -1.24 7.44
CA LEU A 252 -8.09 -0.09 7.38
C LEU A 252 -7.70 0.99 8.38
N LEU A 253 -7.40 0.60 9.63
CA LEU A 253 -6.95 1.54 10.66
C LEU A 253 -5.61 2.19 10.29
N GLY A 254 -4.67 1.42 9.71
CA GLY A 254 -3.42 1.97 9.21
C GLY A 254 -3.65 3.03 8.14
N ILE A 255 -4.44 2.72 7.10
CA ILE A 255 -4.77 3.71 6.06
C ILE A 255 -5.48 4.94 6.64
N SER A 256 -6.41 4.74 7.57
CA SER A 256 -7.12 5.84 8.25
C SER A 256 -6.17 6.73 9.04
N TRP A 257 -5.17 6.14 9.68
CA TRP A 257 -4.10 6.87 10.36
C TRP A 257 -3.26 7.70 9.38
N LEU A 258 -2.95 7.18 8.19
CA LEU A 258 -2.27 8.00 7.17
C LEU A 258 -3.13 9.19 6.74
N TRP A 259 -4.46 9.03 6.60
CA TRP A 259 -5.35 10.15 6.32
C TRP A 259 -5.42 11.18 7.44
N PHE A 260 -5.31 10.76 8.70
CA PHE A 260 -5.14 11.68 9.83
C PHE A 260 -3.88 12.52 9.66
N VAL A 261 -2.74 11.89 9.39
CA VAL A 261 -1.46 12.58 9.17
C VAL A 261 -1.57 13.52 7.96
N GLY A 262 -2.04 13.01 6.82
CA GLY A 262 -2.20 13.79 5.59
C GLY A 262 -3.14 14.99 5.76
N ALA A 263 -4.27 14.82 6.45
CA ALA A 263 -5.20 15.91 6.73
C ALA A 263 -4.57 16.99 7.60
N THR A 264 -3.84 16.62 8.66
CA THR A 264 -3.13 17.61 9.51
C THR A 264 -2.17 18.44 8.67
N PHE A 265 -1.37 17.81 7.81
CA PHE A 265 -0.37 18.53 7.00
C PHE A 265 -1.01 19.39 5.92
N LEU A 266 -1.89 18.82 5.09
CA LEU A 266 -2.51 19.51 3.96
C LEU A 266 -3.35 20.72 4.39
N THR A 267 -4.12 20.60 5.47
CA THR A 267 -4.92 21.71 6.01
C THR A 267 -4.06 22.81 6.63
N SER A 268 -2.83 22.49 7.04
CA SER A 268 -1.92 23.45 7.65
C SER A 268 -1.04 24.19 6.65
N PHE A 269 -0.92 23.78 5.38
CA PHE A 269 0.07 24.36 4.46
C PHE A 269 -0.10 25.86 4.17
N PHE A 270 -1.34 26.35 4.08
CA PHE A 270 -1.59 27.78 3.90
C PHE A 270 -1.05 28.60 5.07
N ASN A 271 -1.39 28.19 6.30
CA ASN A 271 -0.93 28.86 7.51
C ASN A 271 0.56 28.60 7.76
N PHE A 272 1.08 27.44 7.38
CA PHE A 272 2.51 27.13 7.48
C PHE A 272 3.34 28.06 6.57
N ALA A 273 2.94 28.23 5.30
CA ALA A 273 3.61 29.15 4.41
C ALA A 273 3.55 30.59 4.93
N LYS A 274 2.37 31.06 5.32
CA LYS A 274 2.18 32.45 5.76
C LYS A 274 2.80 32.74 7.13
N ASP A 275 2.42 31.98 8.15
CA ASP A 275 2.68 32.31 9.55
C ASP A 275 4.04 31.77 10.04
N VAL A 276 4.61 30.76 9.38
CA VAL A 276 5.92 30.17 9.75
C VAL A 276 7.01 30.54 8.76
N LEU A 277 6.75 30.39 7.44
CA LEU A 277 7.76 30.66 6.41
C LEU A 277 7.75 32.11 5.92
N SER A 278 6.79 32.92 6.37
CA SER A 278 6.58 34.29 5.89
C SER A 278 6.51 34.34 4.37
N ALA A 279 5.75 33.43 3.74
CA ALA A 279 5.71 33.24 2.30
C ALA A 279 4.30 33.47 1.71
N ASP A 280 4.26 33.81 0.42
CA ASP A 280 3.02 34.09 -0.30
C ASP A 280 2.24 32.82 -0.72
N PRO A 281 1.02 32.96 -1.28
CA PRO A 281 0.23 31.81 -1.74
C PRO A 281 0.88 30.98 -2.85
N ASP A 282 1.80 31.53 -3.64
CA ASP A 282 2.46 30.79 -4.72
C ASP A 282 3.44 29.76 -4.13
N VAL A 283 4.05 30.06 -2.99
CA VAL A 283 4.87 29.09 -2.22
C VAL A 283 4.02 27.93 -1.69
N VAL A 284 2.74 28.14 -1.32
CA VAL A 284 1.82 27.04 -0.93
C VAL A 284 1.69 26.03 -2.06
N THR A 285 1.65 26.49 -3.31
CA THR A 285 1.60 25.62 -4.50
C THR A 285 2.87 24.76 -4.61
N ILE A 286 4.05 25.32 -4.29
CA ILE A 286 5.32 24.57 -4.24
C ILE A 286 5.30 23.50 -3.14
N LEU A 287 4.77 23.82 -1.95
CA LEU A 287 4.62 22.84 -0.87
C LEU A 287 3.69 21.69 -1.27
N LEU A 288 2.52 22.00 -1.84
CA LEU A 288 1.56 21.02 -2.35
C LEU A 288 2.15 20.17 -3.48
N ALA A 289 2.90 20.78 -4.39
CA ALA A 289 3.60 20.09 -5.47
C ALA A 289 4.63 19.11 -4.91
N THR A 290 5.47 19.57 -3.97
CA THR A 290 6.51 18.78 -3.34
C THR A 290 5.92 17.57 -2.62
N PHE A 291 4.85 17.78 -1.85
CA PHE A 291 4.12 16.72 -1.17
C PHE A 291 3.49 15.72 -2.15
N SER A 292 2.85 16.20 -3.22
CA SER A 292 2.20 15.35 -4.23
C SER A 292 3.21 14.51 -5.02
N ILE A 293 4.34 15.10 -5.42
CA ILE A 293 5.43 14.40 -6.11
C ILE A 293 6.08 13.39 -5.17
N GLY A 294 6.23 13.72 -3.88
CA GLY A 294 6.69 12.80 -2.85
C GLY A 294 5.84 11.53 -2.81
N ILE A 295 4.54 11.65 -2.56
CA ILE A 295 3.63 10.49 -2.51
C ILE A 295 3.66 9.72 -3.82
N GLY A 296 3.56 10.40 -4.97
CA GLY A 296 3.64 9.75 -6.28
C GLY A 296 4.93 8.95 -6.47
N THR A 297 6.07 9.49 -6.05
CA THR A 297 7.38 8.79 -6.11
C THR A 297 7.38 7.56 -5.22
N GLY A 298 6.90 7.69 -3.97
CA GLY A 298 6.78 6.57 -3.03
C GLY A 298 5.88 5.45 -3.55
N SER A 299 4.70 5.80 -4.06
CA SER A 299 3.74 4.86 -4.61
C SER A 299 4.30 4.10 -5.82
N LEU A 300 5.04 4.77 -6.70
CA LEU A 300 5.68 4.13 -7.86
C LEU A 300 6.88 3.24 -7.46
N LEU A 301 7.70 3.69 -6.49
CA LEU A 301 8.84 2.92 -5.99
C LEU A 301 8.39 1.67 -5.23
N CYS A 302 7.19 1.68 -4.63
CA CYS A 302 6.62 0.54 -3.92
C CYS A 302 6.54 -0.72 -4.79
N GLU A 303 6.13 -0.62 -6.07
CA GLU A 303 6.10 -1.78 -6.99
C GLU A 303 7.50 -2.39 -7.19
N ARG A 304 8.52 -1.54 -7.37
CA ARG A 304 9.90 -1.98 -7.58
C ARG A 304 10.47 -2.65 -6.34
N LEU A 305 10.26 -2.05 -5.16
CA LEU A 305 10.77 -2.57 -3.88
C LEU A 305 10.05 -3.84 -3.42
N SER A 306 8.79 -3.99 -3.80
CA SER A 306 7.96 -5.17 -3.48
C SER A 306 8.08 -6.31 -4.50
N LYS A 307 8.87 -6.14 -5.57
CA LYS A 307 9.01 -7.10 -6.67
C LYS A 307 7.66 -7.59 -7.21
N ARG A 308 6.68 -6.69 -7.36
CA ARG A 308 5.32 -7.01 -7.85
C ARG A 308 4.54 -7.98 -6.95
N ARG A 309 4.79 -7.96 -5.63
CA ARG A 309 4.06 -8.77 -4.64
C ARG A 309 3.53 -7.88 -3.53
N VAL A 310 2.49 -8.31 -2.83
CA VAL A 310 1.98 -7.56 -1.66
C VAL A 310 2.95 -7.74 -0.49
N GLU A 311 3.97 -6.87 -0.43
CA GLU A 311 5.01 -6.91 0.60
C GLU A 311 4.69 -5.95 1.76
N ILE A 312 4.15 -6.50 2.84
CA ILE A 312 3.77 -5.72 4.02
C ILE A 312 4.97 -5.21 4.82
N GLY A 313 6.18 -5.75 4.58
CA GLY A 313 7.42 -5.23 5.16
C GLY A 313 7.75 -3.79 4.76
N LEU A 314 7.13 -3.24 3.72
CA LEU A 314 7.30 -1.82 3.35
C LEU A 314 6.51 -0.86 4.26
N VAL A 315 5.50 -1.34 4.99
CA VAL A 315 4.67 -0.48 5.84
C VAL A 315 5.45 0.11 7.03
N PRO A 316 6.27 -0.67 7.79
CA PRO A 316 7.17 -0.10 8.80
C PRO A 316 8.21 0.87 8.26
N LEU A 317 8.73 0.62 7.06
CA LEU A 317 9.63 1.56 6.39
C LEU A 317 8.92 2.91 6.19
N GLY A 318 7.68 2.87 5.69
CA GLY A 318 6.81 4.03 5.55
C GLY A 318 6.57 4.76 6.87
N SER A 319 6.13 4.06 7.92
CA SER A 319 5.80 4.71 9.20
C SER A 319 7.01 5.37 9.86
N ILE A 320 8.17 4.71 9.83
CA ILE A 320 9.42 5.22 10.41
C ILE A 320 9.83 6.48 9.66
N GLY A 321 9.83 6.44 8.32
CA GLY A 321 10.17 7.59 7.50
C GLY A 321 9.23 8.78 7.74
N ILE A 322 7.92 8.55 7.78
CA ILE A 322 6.94 9.61 8.11
C ILE A 322 7.28 10.27 9.46
N SER A 323 7.56 9.48 10.51
CA SER A 323 7.93 10.05 11.82
C SER A 323 9.26 10.81 11.79
N VAL A 324 10.31 10.25 11.18
CA VAL A 324 11.63 10.88 11.15
C VAL A 324 11.58 12.23 10.45
N PHE A 325 11.00 12.30 9.24
CA PHE A 325 10.97 13.54 8.49
C PHE A 325 9.92 14.53 9.01
N ALA A 326 8.86 14.07 9.69
CA ALA A 326 7.93 14.98 10.38
C ALA A 326 8.59 15.64 11.61
N ILE A 327 9.39 14.88 12.37
CA ILE A 327 10.18 15.42 13.49
C ILE A 327 11.27 16.37 12.96
N ASP A 328 11.96 16.00 11.89
CA ASP A 328 12.98 16.88 11.30
C ASP A 328 12.38 18.18 10.76
N LEU A 329 11.22 18.10 10.12
CA LEU A 329 10.46 19.26 9.65
C LEU A 329 10.13 20.24 10.78
N PHE A 330 9.81 19.74 11.98
CA PHE A 330 9.63 20.60 13.16
C PHE A 330 10.93 21.37 13.46
N PHE A 331 12.07 20.69 13.55
CA PHE A 331 13.35 21.35 13.82
C PHE A 331 13.81 22.29 12.71
N ALA A 332 13.51 21.95 11.45
CA ALA A 332 13.83 22.75 10.28
C ALA A 332 13.00 24.04 10.24
N SER A 333 11.71 23.96 10.57
CA SER A 333 10.79 25.10 10.50
C SER A 333 10.76 25.96 11.76
N HIS A 334 10.92 25.39 12.95
CA HIS A 334 10.87 26.14 14.21
C HIS A 334 12.03 27.13 14.40
N ARG A 335 13.11 26.97 13.64
CA ARG A 335 14.31 27.83 13.72
C ARG A 335 14.35 28.93 12.66
N ILE A 336 13.32 29.05 11.83
CA ILE A 336 13.28 30.07 10.78
C ILE A 336 12.90 31.41 11.41
N ALA A 337 13.73 32.42 11.16
CA ALA A 337 13.42 33.79 11.55
C ALA A 337 12.32 34.34 10.62
N PRO A 338 11.30 35.04 11.17
CA PRO A 338 10.28 35.69 10.35
C PRO A 338 10.92 36.67 9.36
N ALA A 339 10.47 36.65 8.11
CA ALA A 339 10.87 37.67 7.14
C ALA A 339 10.06 38.96 7.38
N GLY A 340 10.64 40.12 7.04
CA GLY A 340 9.95 41.42 7.16
C GLY A 340 8.82 41.62 6.14
N HIS A 341 8.72 40.75 5.13
CA HIS A 341 7.72 40.75 4.08
C HIS A 341 7.40 39.31 3.65
N LEU A 342 6.34 39.13 2.85
CA LEU A 342 6.01 37.81 2.30
C LEU A 342 6.95 37.45 1.14
N LEU A 343 7.69 36.37 1.33
CA LEU A 343 8.61 35.82 0.34
C LEU A 343 7.84 35.25 -0.85
N ASN A 344 8.22 35.69 -2.05
CA ASN A 344 7.77 35.04 -3.28
C ASN A 344 8.56 33.75 -3.54
N VAL A 345 8.14 32.98 -4.55
CA VAL A 345 8.79 31.69 -4.91
C VAL A 345 10.29 31.84 -5.17
N GLY A 346 10.72 32.92 -5.83
CA GLY A 346 12.13 33.15 -6.14
C GLY A 346 12.97 33.37 -4.88
N GLU A 347 12.52 34.26 -4.00
CA GLU A 347 13.16 34.53 -2.71
C GLU A 347 13.16 33.31 -1.79
N PHE A 348 12.04 32.58 -1.77
CA PHE A 348 11.89 31.35 -1.01
C PHE A 348 12.92 30.29 -1.42
N LEU A 349 13.14 30.08 -2.73
CA LEU A 349 14.06 29.06 -3.23
C LEU A 349 15.55 29.45 -3.09
N LEU A 350 15.86 30.73 -2.94
CA LEU A 350 17.23 31.21 -2.69
C LEU A 350 17.70 30.94 -1.26
N ALA A 351 16.77 30.81 -0.30
CA ALA A 351 17.10 30.55 1.08
C ALA A 351 17.38 29.05 1.33
N LEU A 352 18.65 28.71 1.63
CA LEU A 352 19.08 27.34 1.93
C LEU A 352 18.26 26.61 3.01
N PRO A 353 17.79 27.24 4.10
CA PRO A 353 16.95 26.56 5.10
C PRO A 353 15.66 25.98 4.52
N HIS A 354 15.09 26.60 3.48
CA HIS A 354 13.83 26.15 2.88
C HIS A 354 13.99 24.86 2.06
N TRP A 355 15.18 24.59 1.51
CA TRP A 355 15.44 23.32 0.83
C TRP A 355 15.38 22.12 1.76
N ARG A 356 15.77 22.29 3.03
CA ARG A 356 15.60 21.24 4.05
C ARG A 356 14.12 20.96 4.29
N ILE A 357 13.30 22.01 4.42
CA ILE A 357 11.84 21.87 4.57
C ILE A 357 11.22 21.15 3.38
N LEU A 358 11.60 21.52 2.16
CA LEU A 358 11.12 20.84 0.95
C LEU A 358 11.56 19.38 0.91
N ALA A 359 12.80 19.08 1.30
CA ALA A 359 13.31 17.72 1.37
C ALA A 359 12.56 16.88 2.42
N ASP A 360 12.35 17.42 3.63
CA ASP A 360 11.58 16.74 4.68
C ASP A 360 10.14 16.48 4.24
N LEU A 361 9.51 17.48 3.63
CA LEU A 361 8.14 17.36 3.12
C LEU A 361 8.05 16.31 2.01
N PHE A 362 8.99 16.32 1.06
CA PHE A 362 9.08 15.33 -0.01
C PHE A 362 9.29 13.92 0.53
N LEU A 363 10.24 13.74 1.46
CA LEU A 363 10.59 12.44 2.01
C LEU A 363 9.45 11.90 2.87
N LEU A 364 8.88 12.72 3.76
CA LEU A 364 7.69 12.36 4.53
C LEU A 364 6.56 11.86 3.62
N ALA A 365 6.27 12.61 2.56
CA ALA A 365 5.27 12.25 1.56
C ALA A 365 5.61 10.94 0.83
N MET A 366 6.86 10.76 0.40
CA MET A 366 7.35 9.54 -0.24
C MET A 366 7.18 8.30 0.65
N PHE A 367 7.49 8.42 1.94
CA PHE A 367 7.25 7.34 2.90
C PHE A 367 5.76 7.09 3.15
N GLY A 368 4.90 8.11 2.98
CA GLY A 368 3.44 7.96 2.87
C GLY A 368 3.02 6.96 1.78
N GLY A 369 3.62 7.05 0.59
CA GLY A 369 3.34 6.10 -0.51
C GLY A 369 3.80 4.67 -0.23
N PHE A 370 4.92 4.48 0.48
CA PHE A 370 5.36 3.15 0.95
C PHE A 370 4.44 2.55 2.02
N TYR A 371 3.72 3.41 2.73
CA TYR A 371 2.79 3.01 3.77
C TYR A 371 1.42 2.63 3.18
N SER A 372 0.85 3.44 2.29
CA SER A 372 -0.52 3.26 1.76
C SER A 372 -0.66 2.15 0.73
N VAL A 373 0.22 2.10 -0.28
CA VAL A 373 0.07 1.18 -1.42
C VAL A 373 -0.02 -0.29 -0.98
N PRO A 374 0.88 -0.81 -0.11
CA PRO A 374 0.80 -2.20 0.33
C PRO A 374 -0.47 -2.50 1.12
N LEU A 375 -0.97 -1.55 1.93
CA LEU A 375 -2.17 -1.74 2.73
C LEU A 375 -3.43 -1.83 1.86
N TYR A 376 -3.56 -0.98 0.83
CA TYR A 376 -4.66 -1.09 -0.12
C TYR A 376 -4.62 -2.39 -0.91
N ALA A 377 -3.43 -2.79 -1.39
CA ALA A 377 -3.25 -4.05 -2.10
C ALA A 377 -3.59 -5.25 -1.19
N LEU A 378 -3.22 -5.19 0.09
CA LEU A 378 -3.52 -6.21 1.10
C LEU A 378 -5.02 -6.35 1.37
N ILE A 379 -5.72 -5.23 1.57
CA ILE A 379 -7.18 -5.23 1.74
C ILE A 379 -7.86 -5.85 0.51
N GLN A 380 -7.43 -5.46 -0.70
CA GLN A 380 -8.01 -5.98 -1.95
C GLN A 380 -7.76 -7.48 -2.13
N ALA A 381 -6.54 -7.94 -1.85
CA ALA A 381 -6.13 -9.33 -2.00
C ALA A 381 -6.81 -10.26 -0.98
N ARG A 382 -7.00 -9.80 0.27
CA ARG A 382 -7.61 -10.62 1.34
C ARG A 382 -9.14 -10.55 1.40
N SER A 383 -9.73 -9.46 0.93
CA SER A 383 -11.19 -9.31 0.94
C SER A 383 -11.84 -10.21 -0.10
N GLN A 384 -12.87 -10.95 0.32
CA GLN A 384 -13.64 -11.79 -0.61
C GLN A 384 -14.35 -10.93 -1.67
N PRO A 385 -14.44 -11.38 -2.93
CA PRO A 385 -15.08 -10.62 -4.01
C PRO A 385 -16.53 -10.21 -3.73
N THR A 386 -17.24 -11.00 -2.91
CA THR A 386 -18.66 -10.83 -2.57
C THR A 386 -18.96 -9.59 -1.73
N HIS A 387 -17.97 -9.08 -1.00
CA HIS A 387 -18.16 -7.96 -0.09
C HIS A 387 -16.96 -7.00 -0.03
N ARG A 388 -16.09 -7.08 -1.04
CA ARG A 388 -14.90 -6.23 -1.16
C ARG A 388 -15.27 -4.75 -1.21
N ALA A 389 -16.30 -4.36 -1.95
CA ALA A 389 -16.68 -2.94 -2.04
C ALA A 389 -17.21 -2.40 -0.71
N ARG A 390 -17.92 -3.23 0.08
CA ARG A 390 -18.34 -2.89 1.45
C ARG A 390 -17.18 -2.73 2.44
N ILE A 391 -16.12 -3.53 2.31
CA ILE A 391 -14.89 -3.34 3.10
C ILE A 391 -14.21 -2.01 2.74
N ILE A 392 -14.13 -1.67 1.45
CA ILE A 392 -13.61 -0.36 1.01
C ILE A 392 -14.51 0.79 1.51
N ALA A 393 -15.83 0.61 1.51
CA ALA A 393 -16.74 1.59 2.09
C ALA A 393 -16.48 1.80 3.60
N ALA A 394 -16.23 0.72 4.35
CA ALA A 394 -15.81 0.82 5.75
C ALA A 394 -14.49 1.58 5.91
N ASN A 395 -13.52 1.36 5.00
CA ASN A 395 -12.27 2.14 4.95
C ASN A 395 -12.55 3.64 4.85
N ASN A 396 -13.41 4.05 3.90
CA ASN A 396 -13.69 5.47 3.65
C ASN A 396 -14.38 6.14 4.85
N ILE A 397 -15.21 5.40 5.58
CA ILE A 397 -15.85 5.90 6.81
C ILE A 397 -14.79 6.14 7.89
N LEU A 398 -13.90 5.16 8.11
CA LEU A 398 -12.81 5.30 9.08
C LEU A 398 -11.85 6.42 8.68
N ASN A 399 -11.48 6.54 7.41
CA ASN A 399 -10.65 7.64 6.90
C ASN A 399 -11.31 9.00 7.21
N SER A 400 -12.60 9.14 6.93
CA SER A 400 -13.35 10.38 7.17
C SER A 400 -13.42 10.72 8.65
N PHE A 401 -13.65 9.72 9.50
CA PHE A 401 -13.62 9.88 10.95
C PHE A 401 -12.23 10.37 11.42
N PHE A 402 -11.15 9.75 10.96
CA PHE A 402 -9.78 10.15 11.33
C PHE A 402 -9.42 11.56 10.82
N MET A 403 -9.88 11.97 9.64
CA MET A 403 -9.72 13.35 9.17
C MET A 403 -10.44 14.37 10.07
N ILE A 404 -11.66 14.04 10.54
CA ILE A 404 -12.38 14.89 11.51
C ILE A 404 -11.63 14.97 12.84
N VAL A 405 -11.13 13.84 13.35
CA VAL A 405 -10.34 13.81 14.60
C VAL A 405 -9.04 14.63 14.45
N SER A 406 -8.39 14.59 13.28
CA SER A 406 -7.22 15.43 12.98
C SER A 406 -7.57 16.93 13.05
N ALA A 407 -8.68 17.35 12.43
CA ALA A 407 -9.12 18.74 12.48
C ALA A 407 -9.47 19.20 13.91
N LEU A 408 -10.15 18.35 14.69
CA LEU A 408 -10.46 18.63 16.10
C LEU A 408 -9.19 18.74 16.96
N MET A 409 -8.21 17.85 16.73
CA MET A 409 -6.92 17.93 17.41
C MET A 409 -6.19 19.23 17.07
N ALA A 410 -6.12 19.60 15.78
CA ALA A 410 -5.49 20.85 15.35
C ALA A 410 -6.14 22.07 16.00
N LEU A 411 -7.48 22.12 16.05
CA LEU A 411 -8.22 23.19 16.72
C LEU A 411 -7.91 23.25 18.22
N ALA A 412 -7.96 22.11 18.92
CA ALA A 412 -7.68 22.03 20.34
C ALA A 412 -6.25 22.49 20.67
N LEU A 413 -5.24 21.95 19.98
CA LEU A 413 -3.85 22.32 20.21
C LEU A 413 -3.57 23.80 19.90
N THR A 414 -4.14 24.33 18.82
CA THR A 414 -4.02 25.76 18.48
C THR A 414 -4.66 26.64 19.57
N SER A 415 -5.77 26.20 20.18
CA SER A 415 -6.40 26.93 21.30
C SER A 415 -5.52 26.99 22.56
N PHE A 416 -4.60 26.03 22.73
CA PHE A 416 -3.58 26.03 23.78
C PHE A 416 -2.29 26.77 23.38
N GLY A 417 -2.27 27.47 22.24
CA GLY A 417 -1.12 28.23 21.76
C GLY A 417 -0.04 27.38 21.07
N VAL A 418 -0.33 26.12 20.72
CA VAL A 418 0.59 25.28 19.95
C VAL A 418 0.59 25.75 18.49
N GLY A 419 1.72 26.25 18.01
CA GLY A 419 1.89 26.67 16.61
C GLY A 419 1.97 25.50 15.63
N ILE A 420 1.93 25.80 14.33
CA ILE A 420 1.93 24.79 13.25
C ILE A 420 3.09 23.79 13.32
N PRO A 421 4.36 24.19 13.57
CA PRO A 421 5.44 23.22 13.75
C PRO A 421 5.16 22.26 14.91
N GLY A 422 4.59 22.76 16.00
CA GLY A 422 4.18 21.94 17.14
C GLY A 422 3.10 20.92 16.77
N LEU A 423 2.13 21.27 15.92
CA LEU A 423 1.14 20.33 15.38
C LEU A 423 1.80 19.19 14.59
N PHE A 424 2.82 19.51 13.77
CA PHE A 424 3.56 18.49 13.01
C PHE A 424 4.35 17.57 13.95
N LEU A 425 5.00 18.12 14.98
CA LEU A 425 5.70 17.32 15.99
C LEU A 425 4.74 16.40 16.75
N THR A 426 3.60 16.92 17.23
CA THR A 426 2.60 16.10 17.93
C THR A 426 2.10 14.98 17.05
N THR A 427 1.80 15.26 15.78
CA THR A 427 1.38 14.25 14.81
C THR A 427 2.46 13.19 14.59
N ALA A 428 3.73 13.60 14.50
CA ALA A 428 4.86 12.69 14.33
C ALA A 428 5.06 11.76 15.53
N LEU A 429 4.94 12.29 16.76
CA LEU A 429 5.05 11.52 18.00
C LEU A 429 3.87 10.55 18.15
N LEU A 430 2.66 10.98 17.83
CA LEU A 430 1.51 10.08 17.77
C LEU A 430 1.71 8.98 16.72
N ASN A 431 2.33 9.29 15.58
CA ASN A 431 2.65 8.28 14.56
C ASN A 431 3.63 7.24 15.10
N VAL A 432 4.62 7.63 15.92
CA VAL A 432 5.50 6.69 16.62
C VAL A 432 4.70 5.80 17.57
N VAL A 433 3.81 6.39 18.38
CA VAL A 433 2.97 5.62 19.33
C VAL A 433 2.08 4.62 18.61
N VAL A 434 1.40 5.04 17.54
CA VAL A 434 0.53 4.19 16.72
C VAL A 434 1.34 3.10 16.03
N ALA A 435 2.52 3.41 15.49
CA ALA A 435 3.41 2.42 14.88
C ALA A 435 3.84 1.36 15.90
N VAL A 436 4.29 1.77 17.10
CA VAL A 436 4.65 0.85 18.18
C VAL A 436 3.46 -0.03 18.58
N TYR A 437 2.27 0.56 18.70
CA TYR A 437 1.05 -0.18 19.01
C TYR A 437 0.70 -1.23 17.93
N ILE A 438 0.64 -0.84 16.66
CA ILE A 438 0.32 -1.75 15.54
C ILE A 438 1.35 -2.88 15.45
N TYR A 439 2.64 -2.58 15.58
CA TYR A 439 3.69 -3.60 15.49
C TYR A 439 3.76 -4.51 16.72
N SER A 440 3.30 -4.05 17.88
CA SER A 440 3.10 -4.93 19.03
C SER A 440 1.91 -5.88 18.84
N LEU A 441 0.86 -5.44 18.12
CA LEU A 441 -0.32 -6.26 17.83
C LEU A 441 -0.12 -7.24 16.66
N VAL A 442 0.68 -6.86 15.66
CA VAL A 442 0.96 -7.69 14.48
C VAL A 442 2.48 -7.65 14.21
N PRO A 443 3.26 -8.46 14.95
CA PRO A 443 4.71 -8.51 14.78
C PRO A 443 5.15 -8.90 13.37
N GLU A 444 4.29 -9.56 12.59
CA GLU A 444 4.57 -9.94 11.20
C GLU A 444 5.05 -8.76 10.35
N PHE A 445 4.48 -7.55 10.52
CA PHE A 445 4.93 -6.37 9.78
C PHE A 445 6.41 -6.05 10.06
N LEU A 446 6.78 -5.97 11.35
CA LEU A 446 8.14 -5.66 11.77
C LEU A 446 9.11 -6.77 11.38
N LEU A 447 8.71 -8.03 11.55
CA LEU A 447 9.54 -9.18 11.19
C LEU A 447 9.79 -9.25 9.69
N ARG A 448 8.76 -9.02 8.86
CA ARG A 448 8.93 -8.91 7.41
C ARG A 448 9.78 -7.71 7.01
N PHE A 449 9.63 -6.57 7.67
CA PHE A 449 10.49 -5.40 7.43
C PHE A 449 11.97 -5.69 7.75
N ILE A 450 12.24 -6.32 8.90
CA ILE A 450 13.60 -6.71 9.29
C ILE A 450 14.15 -7.74 8.30
N ALA A 451 13.37 -8.77 7.96
CA ALA A 451 13.75 -9.78 6.97
C ALA A 451 14.06 -9.15 5.62
N TRP A 452 13.16 -8.30 5.11
CA TRP A 452 13.30 -7.59 3.85
C TRP A 452 14.54 -6.70 3.85
N THR A 453 14.77 -5.93 4.93
CA THR A 453 15.94 -5.04 5.07
C THR A 453 17.24 -5.83 5.11
N LEU A 454 17.30 -6.89 5.91
CA LEU A 454 18.48 -7.76 6.01
C LEU A 454 18.80 -8.41 4.66
N VAL A 455 17.77 -8.96 4.00
CA VAL A 455 17.91 -9.59 2.69
C VAL A 455 18.43 -8.59 1.66
N HIS A 456 17.80 -7.42 1.52
CA HIS A 456 18.14 -6.49 0.44
C HIS A 456 19.42 -5.67 0.72
N THR A 457 19.85 -5.57 1.98
CA THR A 457 21.08 -4.84 2.35
C THR A 457 22.32 -5.75 2.27
N PHE A 458 22.21 -7.00 2.70
CA PHE A 458 23.37 -7.90 2.84
C PHE A 458 23.48 -8.94 1.73
N TYR A 459 22.37 -9.29 1.07
CA TYR A 459 22.32 -10.40 0.11
C TYR A 459 21.82 -9.97 -1.25
N ARG A 460 22.51 -10.43 -2.30
CA ARG A 460 21.97 -10.37 -3.66
C ARG A 460 21.28 -11.69 -3.96
N ILE A 461 19.97 -11.74 -3.72
CA ILE A 461 19.16 -12.93 -3.99
C ILE A 461 18.94 -13.07 -5.49
N ARG A 462 19.33 -14.23 -6.02
CA ARG A 462 18.93 -14.72 -7.34
C ARG A 462 17.83 -15.76 -7.15
N LEU A 463 16.66 -15.48 -7.69
CA LEU A 463 15.57 -16.45 -7.76
C LEU A 463 15.72 -17.27 -9.05
N VAL A 464 15.50 -18.57 -8.95
CA VAL A 464 15.37 -19.47 -10.09
C VAL A 464 14.04 -20.17 -9.95
N ASP A 465 13.14 -19.88 -10.89
CA ASP A 465 11.80 -20.47 -11.04
C ASP A 465 10.88 -20.31 -9.80
N ALA A 466 10.99 -19.18 -9.08
CA ALA A 466 10.23 -18.92 -7.84
C ALA A 466 8.71 -18.82 -8.04
N GLU A 467 8.25 -18.62 -9.26
CA GLU A 467 6.85 -18.69 -9.68
C GLU A 467 6.22 -20.09 -9.50
N ARG A 468 7.04 -21.14 -9.36
CA ARG A 468 6.57 -22.50 -9.06
C ARG A 468 6.04 -22.66 -7.63
N ILE A 469 6.29 -21.69 -6.73
CA ILE A 469 5.67 -21.69 -5.40
C ILE A 469 4.19 -21.33 -5.58
N PRO A 470 3.25 -22.22 -5.21
CA PRO A 470 1.84 -22.00 -5.48
C PRO A 470 1.30 -20.80 -4.70
N SER A 471 0.58 -19.92 -5.40
CA SER A 471 -0.13 -18.78 -4.80
C SER A 471 -1.43 -19.18 -4.08
N HIS A 472 -1.99 -20.34 -4.42
CA HIS A 472 -3.23 -20.90 -3.84
C HIS A 472 -3.11 -22.42 -3.69
N GLY A 473 -3.89 -22.98 -2.76
CA GLY A 473 -3.94 -24.43 -2.52
C GLY A 473 -2.81 -24.95 -1.64
N ALA A 474 -3.02 -26.13 -1.04
CA ALA A 474 -2.06 -26.76 -0.14
C ALA A 474 -0.78 -27.20 -0.87
N ALA A 475 0.38 -26.99 -0.26
CA ALA A 475 1.64 -27.57 -0.75
C ALA A 475 2.67 -27.71 0.37
N VAL A 476 3.51 -28.74 0.26
CA VAL A 476 4.65 -28.94 1.16
C VAL A 476 5.94 -28.46 0.49
N LEU A 477 6.62 -27.50 1.09
CA LEU A 477 7.91 -26.99 0.63
C LEU A 477 9.03 -27.78 1.31
N VAL A 478 9.97 -28.28 0.52
CA VAL A 478 11.12 -29.04 1.04
C VAL A 478 12.41 -28.35 0.65
N CYS A 479 13.28 -28.02 1.60
CA CYS A 479 14.54 -27.34 1.32
C CYS A 479 15.72 -27.92 2.12
N ASN A 480 16.94 -27.74 1.62
CA ASN A 480 18.17 -28.00 2.38
C ASN A 480 18.35 -26.96 3.51
N HIS A 481 19.04 -27.36 4.59
CA HIS A 481 19.18 -26.57 5.82
C HIS A 481 20.63 -26.23 6.19
N VAL A 482 21.07 -25.05 5.74
CA VAL A 482 22.42 -24.51 5.90
C VAL A 482 22.51 -23.49 7.03
N SER A 483 21.46 -22.70 7.25
CA SER A 483 21.46 -21.57 8.18
C SER A 483 20.06 -21.28 8.78
N PHE A 484 20.00 -20.60 9.92
CA PHE A 484 18.75 -20.00 10.41
C PHE A 484 18.16 -18.94 9.45
N VAL A 485 19.00 -18.36 8.59
CA VAL A 485 18.59 -17.39 7.56
C VAL A 485 17.78 -18.05 6.44
N ASP A 486 17.85 -19.38 6.30
CA ASP A 486 17.14 -20.13 5.26
C ASP A 486 15.63 -19.88 5.29
N ALA A 487 15.03 -20.03 6.48
CA ALA A 487 13.60 -19.81 6.69
C ALA A 487 13.22 -18.35 6.41
N VAL A 488 14.08 -17.39 6.77
CA VAL A 488 13.86 -15.96 6.54
C VAL A 488 13.86 -15.63 5.06
N VAL A 489 14.78 -16.19 4.29
CA VAL A 489 14.83 -16.02 2.83
C VAL A 489 13.61 -16.65 2.17
N ILE A 490 13.30 -17.90 2.49
CA ILE A 490 12.16 -18.60 1.90
C ILE A 490 10.86 -17.86 2.22
N MET A 491 10.73 -17.35 3.45
CA MET A 491 9.59 -16.51 3.85
C MET A 491 9.52 -15.20 3.05
N ALA A 492 10.63 -14.49 2.89
CA ALA A 492 10.69 -13.23 2.16
C ALA A 492 10.39 -13.41 0.66
N GLU A 493 10.71 -14.57 0.09
CA GLU A 493 10.54 -14.87 -1.32
C GLU A 493 9.30 -15.75 -1.61
N SER A 494 8.46 -16.02 -0.61
CA SER A 494 7.19 -16.72 -0.77
C SER A 494 6.05 -15.74 -1.08
N PRO A 495 5.12 -16.05 -2.02
CA PRO A 495 3.98 -15.18 -2.32
C PRO A 495 2.93 -15.14 -1.19
N ARG A 496 2.98 -16.08 -0.24
CA ARG A 496 2.03 -16.18 0.88
C ARG A 496 2.70 -16.76 2.15
N PRO A 497 2.09 -16.58 3.34
CA PRO A 497 2.67 -17.10 4.59
C PRO A 497 2.94 -18.61 4.53
N ILE A 498 4.01 -19.04 5.21
CA ILE A 498 4.45 -20.44 5.29
C ILE A 498 4.45 -20.87 6.75
N HIS A 499 3.94 -22.07 7.03
CA HIS A 499 4.11 -22.74 8.31
C HIS A 499 5.43 -23.50 8.32
N PHE A 500 6.41 -23.03 9.08
CA PHE A 500 7.71 -23.69 9.17
C PHE A 500 7.71 -24.75 10.26
N VAL A 501 8.07 -25.98 9.92
CA VAL A 501 8.30 -27.06 10.87
C VAL A 501 9.71 -26.93 11.44
N MET A 502 9.83 -26.67 12.75
CA MET A 502 11.10 -26.29 13.38
C MET A 502 11.30 -26.94 14.75
N ASP A 503 12.56 -27.23 15.09
CA ASP A 503 12.91 -27.85 16.36
C ASP A 503 12.45 -26.99 17.56
N HIS A 504 11.73 -27.61 18.50
CA HIS A 504 11.22 -27.01 19.73
C HIS A 504 12.29 -26.19 20.50
N ARG A 505 13.55 -26.59 20.49
CA ARG A 505 14.63 -25.92 21.24
C ARG A 505 14.90 -24.51 20.72
N ILE A 506 14.63 -24.24 19.43
CA ILE A 506 14.74 -22.90 18.84
C ILE A 506 13.76 -21.93 19.51
N PHE A 507 12.61 -22.42 19.98
CA PHE A 507 11.62 -21.63 20.70
C PHE A 507 12.08 -21.22 22.11
N ARG A 508 13.11 -21.88 22.66
CA ARG A 508 13.70 -21.55 23.97
C ARG A 508 14.74 -20.44 23.89
N THR A 509 15.25 -20.11 22.71
CA THR A 509 16.21 -19.02 22.53
C THR A 509 15.51 -17.66 22.68
N PRO A 510 16.01 -16.73 23.51
CA PRO A 510 15.44 -15.38 23.62
C PRO A 510 15.44 -14.67 22.26
N PHE A 511 14.43 -13.84 22.00
CA PHE A 511 14.19 -13.14 20.73
C PHE A 511 13.87 -14.04 19.52
N VAL A 512 14.68 -15.06 19.21
CA VAL A 512 14.46 -16.01 18.11
C VAL A 512 13.20 -16.84 18.34
N GLY A 513 13.03 -17.36 19.56
CA GLY A 513 11.82 -18.06 19.95
C GLY A 513 10.60 -17.15 20.02
N TRP A 514 10.78 -15.88 20.40
CA TRP A 514 9.69 -14.89 20.32
C TRP A 514 9.28 -14.66 18.87
N MET A 515 10.23 -14.48 17.95
CA MET A 515 9.98 -14.31 16.52
C MET A 515 9.20 -15.52 15.98
N PHE A 516 9.73 -16.74 16.08
CA PHE A 516 9.08 -17.92 15.50
C PHE A 516 7.72 -18.26 16.13
N ARG A 517 7.47 -17.90 17.41
CA ARG A 517 6.11 -17.98 17.98
C ARG A 517 5.08 -17.10 17.25
N HIS A 518 5.52 -16.01 16.62
CA HIS A 518 4.65 -15.10 15.87
C HIS A 518 4.61 -15.39 14.36
N VAL A 519 5.47 -16.29 13.84
CA VAL A 519 5.53 -16.62 12.40
C VAL A 519 5.08 -18.05 12.15
N LYS A 520 3.77 -18.33 12.31
CA LYS A 520 3.08 -19.61 11.99
C LYS A 520 3.96 -20.89 12.13
N ALA A 521 4.84 -20.97 13.14
CA ALA A 521 5.83 -22.03 13.20
C ALA A 521 5.29 -23.22 13.98
N ILE A 522 5.51 -24.41 13.46
CA ILE A 522 5.07 -25.68 14.05
C ILE A 522 6.27 -26.28 14.79
N PRO A 523 6.27 -26.28 16.15
CA PRO A 523 7.33 -26.89 16.92
C PRO A 523 7.29 -28.42 16.73
N ILE A 524 8.43 -29.02 16.44
CA ILE A 524 8.59 -30.47 16.32
C ILE A 524 9.73 -30.96 17.22
N VAL A 525 9.59 -32.20 17.67
CA VAL A 525 10.58 -32.92 18.49
C VAL A 525 10.79 -34.33 17.94
N PRO A 526 11.95 -34.95 18.19
CA PRO A 526 12.14 -36.36 17.90
C PRO A 526 11.16 -37.24 18.70
N ALA A 527 10.68 -38.33 18.08
CA ALA A 527 9.71 -39.25 18.71
C ALA A 527 10.17 -39.83 20.06
N HIS A 528 11.48 -39.99 20.26
CA HIS A 528 12.04 -40.53 21.50
C HIS A 528 12.07 -39.51 22.66
N GLU A 529 11.94 -38.20 22.37
CA GLU A 529 11.92 -37.17 23.40
C GLU A 529 10.50 -36.90 23.90
N ASP A 530 9.54 -36.71 22.98
CA ASP A 530 8.13 -36.47 23.31
C ASP A 530 7.23 -36.87 22.11
N PRO A 531 6.65 -38.09 22.12
CA PRO A 531 5.83 -38.59 21.02
C PRO A 531 4.51 -37.81 20.86
N ASP A 532 3.93 -37.27 21.94
CA ASP A 532 2.68 -36.52 21.92
C ASP A 532 2.85 -35.15 21.25
N MET A 533 4.00 -34.49 21.46
CA MET A 533 4.33 -33.25 20.76
C MET A 533 4.59 -33.50 19.27
N LEU A 534 5.23 -34.62 18.92
CA LEU A 534 5.42 -35.00 17.52
C LEU A 534 4.07 -35.22 16.82
N GLU A 535 3.15 -35.93 17.46
CA GLU A 535 1.79 -36.14 16.94
C GLU A 535 1.04 -34.81 16.74
N ARG A 536 1.12 -33.90 17.72
CA ARG A 536 0.55 -32.54 17.61
C ARG A 536 1.17 -31.74 16.46
N ALA A 537 2.46 -31.90 16.21
CA ALA A 537 3.13 -31.24 15.09
C ALA A 537 2.60 -31.74 13.74
N TYR A 538 2.40 -33.05 13.58
CA TYR A 538 1.80 -33.61 12.37
C TYR A 538 0.34 -33.20 12.19
N ALA A 539 -0.47 -33.21 13.25
CA ALA A 539 -1.85 -32.71 13.21
C ALA A 539 -1.92 -31.20 12.89
N ALA A 540 -0.93 -30.41 13.33
CA ALA A 540 -0.83 -29.00 12.94
C ALA A 540 -0.47 -28.83 11.46
N CYS A 541 0.41 -29.68 10.91
CA CYS A 541 0.73 -29.68 9.48
C CYS A 541 -0.49 -30.05 8.64
N GLU A 542 -1.23 -31.08 9.05
CA GLU A 542 -2.46 -31.53 8.40
C GLU A 542 -3.50 -30.41 8.34
N ARG A 543 -3.84 -29.78 9.48
CA ARG A 543 -4.77 -28.64 9.51
C ARG A 543 -4.31 -27.48 8.62
N ALA A 544 -3.03 -27.14 8.65
CA ALA A 544 -2.50 -26.08 7.79
C ALA A 544 -2.69 -26.41 6.30
N LEU A 545 -2.46 -27.67 5.91
CA LEU A 545 -2.68 -28.12 4.53
C LEU A 545 -4.17 -28.18 4.18
N GLU A 546 -5.06 -28.58 5.09
CA GLU A 546 -6.52 -28.55 4.89
C GLU A 546 -7.07 -27.12 4.70
N GLU A 547 -6.54 -26.15 5.44
CA GLU A 547 -6.81 -24.72 5.25
C GLU A 547 -6.21 -24.18 3.94
N GLY A 548 -5.46 -25.02 3.23
CA GLY A 548 -4.83 -24.71 1.96
C GLY A 548 -3.59 -23.84 2.11
N ASP A 549 -2.91 -23.81 3.26
CA ASP A 549 -1.66 -23.09 3.52
C ASP A 549 -0.40 -23.87 3.03
N LEU A 550 0.77 -23.21 3.06
CA LEU A 550 2.05 -23.85 2.76
C LEU A 550 2.69 -24.37 4.05
N VAL A 551 3.19 -25.60 4.02
CA VAL A 551 4.01 -26.15 5.12
C VAL A 551 5.44 -26.33 4.61
N CYS A 552 6.43 -25.72 5.25
CA CYS A 552 7.84 -25.90 4.90
C CYS A 552 8.56 -26.76 5.93
N ILE A 553 9.25 -27.78 5.45
CA ILE A 553 10.06 -28.68 6.26
C ILE A 553 11.49 -28.75 5.72
N PHE A 554 12.43 -28.80 6.65
CA PHE A 554 13.84 -29.10 6.41
C PHE A 554 14.10 -30.57 6.78
N PRO A 555 13.98 -31.53 5.84
CA PRO A 555 13.95 -32.96 6.16
C PRO A 555 15.28 -33.52 6.69
N GLU A 556 16.36 -32.74 6.67
CA GLU A 556 17.64 -33.06 7.31
C GLU A 556 17.53 -33.19 8.85
N GLY A 557 16.61 -32.44 9.45
CA GLY A 557 16.38 -32.40 10.91
C GLY A 557 17.52 -31.81 11.75
N LYS A 558 18.63 -31.40 11.12
CA LYS A 558 19.77 -30.71 11.75
C LYS A 558 20.47 -29.83 10.73
N LEU A 559 21.10 -28.75 11.20
CA LEU A 559 21.97 -27.91 10.38
C LEU A 559 23.22 -28.69 9.94
N THR A 560 23.63 -28.53 8.69
CA THR A 560 24.87 -29.13 8.19
C THR A 560 26.12 -28.56 8.88
N ARG A 561 27.11 -29.42 9.12
CA ARG A 561 28.42 -29.06 9.69
C ARG A 561 29.54 -29.03 8.64
N THR A 562 29.28 -29.53 7.44
CA THR A 562 30.26 -29.66 6.35
C THR A 562 29.88 -28.88 5.09
N GLY A 563 28.65 -28.35 5.04
CA GLY A 563 28.08 -27.70 3.86
C GLY A 563 27.46 -28.66 2.85
N GLU A 564 27.54 -29.96 3.12
CA GLU A 564 26.83 -30.99 2.36
C GLU A 564 25.41 -31.22 2.92
N ILE A 565 24.49 -31.63 2.04
CA ILE A 565 23.10 -31.92 2.40
C ILE A 565 23.08 -33.25 3.19
N ASN A 566 22.50 -33.24 4.38
CA ASN A 566 22.31 -34.46 5.17
C ASN A 566 21.22 -35.36 4.57
N PRO A 567 21.21 -36.67 4.89
CA PRO A 567 20.13 -37.57 4.49
C PRO A 567 18.76 -37.08 4.96
N PHE A 568 17.75 -37.18 4.09
CA PHE A 568 16.39 -36.77 4.39
C PHE A 568 15.66 -37.83 5.22
N ARG A 569 14.96 -37.39 6.27
CA ARG A 569 14.24 -38.25 7.20
C ARG A 569 12.81 -38.55 6.74
N GLN A 570 12.21 -39.58 7.34
CA GLN A 570 10.83 -40.05 7.04
C GLN A 570 9.71 -39.07 7.46
N GLY A 571 10.00 -37.97 8.16
CA GLY A 571 8.98 -37.04 8.63
C GLY A 571 8.13 -36.43 7.49
N ILE A 572 8.71 -36.25 6.30
CA ILE A 572 7.95 -35.82 5.12
C ILE A 572 6.92 -36.86 4.67
N ALA A 573 7.27 -38.16 4.74
CA ALA A 573 6.37 -39.23 4.34
C ALA A 573 5.13 -39.30 5.24
N GLU A 574 5.31 -39.05 6.55
CA GLU A 574 4.19 -39.02 7.50
C GLU A 574 3.25 -37.82 7.26
N ILE A 575 3.79 -36.64 6.93
CA ILE A 575 2.98 -35.47 6.55
C ILE A 575 2.12 -35.79 5.31
N LEU A 576 2.74 -36.37 4.27
CA LEU A 576 2.06 -36.71 3.03
C LEU A 576 1.05 -37.85 3.17
N ARG A 577 1.29 -38.77 4.11
CA ARG A 577 0.34 -39.84 4.45
C ARG A 577 -0.95 -39.29 5.04
N ARG A 578 -0.88 -38.23 5.84
CA ARG A 578 -2.05 -37.55 6.42
C ARG A 578 -2.75 -36.66 5.40
N HIS A 579 -1.99 -35.86 4.67
CA HIS A 579 -2.53 -34.99 3.63
C HIS A 579 -1.70 -35.09 2.35
N PRO A 580 -2.24 -35.67 1.25
CA PRO A 580 -1.53 -35.87 -0.01
C PRO A 580 -1.41 -34.57 -0.83
N ALA A 581 -0.70 -33.58 -0.29
CA ALA A 581 -0.43 -32.31 -0.96
C ALA A 581 0.78 -32.42 -1.92
N PRO A 582 0.82 -31.65 -3.02
CA PRO A 582 1.99 -31.58 -3.89
C PRO A 582 3.23 -31.07 -3.13
N VAL A 583 4.39 -31.61 -3.46
CA VAL A 583 5.67 -31.26 -2.83
C VAL A 583 6.51 -30.39 -3.76
N VAL A 584 6.91 -29.21 -3.30
CA VAL A 584 7.76 -28.30 -4.07
C VAL A 584 9.20 -28.36 -3.50
N PRO A 585 10.14 -29.02 -4.19
CA PRO A 585 11.52 -29.07 -3.75
C PRO A 585 12.22 -27.75 -4.04
N MET A 586 13.05 -27.30 -3.10
CA MET A 586 13.80 -26.06 -3.17
C MET A 586 15.25 -26.29 -2.74
N ALA A 587 16.15 -25.46 -3.26
CA ALA A 587 17.54 -25.45 -2.82
C ALA A 587 18.05 -24.02 -2.62
N LEU A 588 18.66 -23.79 -1.46
CA LEU A 588 19.44 -22.61 -1.13
C LEU A 588 20.92 -22.85 -1.44
N ARG A 589 21.52 -21.92 -2.18
CA ARG A 589 22.93 -21.92 -2.59
C ARG A 589 23.64 -20.66 -2.10
N GLY A 590 24.89 -20.77 -1.64
CA GLY A 590 25.75 -19.63 -1.31
C GLY A 590 25.67 -19.14 0.14
N LEU A 591 25.15 -19.98 1.06
CA LEU A 591 25.02 -19.66 2.49
C LEU A 591 26.17 -20.21 3.34
N TRP A 592 26.88 -21.21 2.82
CA TRP A 592 28.03 -21.82 3.47
C TRP A 592 29.23 -20.85 3.56
N GLY A 593 29.78 -20.64 4.77
CA GLY A 593 30.89 -19.72 5.04
C GLY A 593 30.48 -18.33 5.57
N SER A 594 29.19 -18.06 5.74
CA SER A 594 28.69 -16.86 6.44
C SER A 594 28.68 -17.06 7.96
N VAL A 595 28.71 -15.98 8.77
CA VAL A 595 28.51 -15.99 10.25
C VAL A 595 27.25 -16.72 10.72
N PHE A 596 26.28 -16.96 9.82
CA PHE A 596 25.06 -17.68 10.13
C PHE A 596 25.13 -19.18 9.81
N SER A 597 26.30 -19.67 9.39
CA SER A 597 26.63 -21.10 9.18
C SER A 597 27.60 -21.58 10.27
N ARG A 598 27.65 -22.89 10.53
CA ARG A 598 28.56 -23.49 11.53
C ARG A 598 29.99 -23.69 11.00
N HIS A 599 30.48 -22.79 10.16
CA HIS A 599 31.83 -22.85 9.60
C HIS A 599 32.86 -22.29 10.61
N GLU A 600 34.03 -22.90 10.73
CA GLU A 600 35.06 -22.48 11.71
C GLU A 600 35.60 -21.07 11.40
N ASP A 601 35.73 -20.70 10.12
CA ASP A 601 36.12 -19.35 9.65
C ASP A 601 34.95 -18.46 9.21
N ALA A 602 33.81 -18.51 9.89
CA ALA A 602 32.60 -17.82 9.44
C ALA A 602 32.80 -16.29 9.33
N GLN A 603 32.68 -15.75 8.11
CA GLN A 603 32.87 -14.32 7.86
C GLN A 603 31.53 -13.58 7.85
N TRP A 604 31.50 -12.37 8.42
CA TRP A 604 30.34 -11.49 8.32
C TRP A 604 30.04 -11.24 6.84
N PRO A 605 28.77 -11.32 6.38
CA PRO A 605 28.43 -10.91 5.02
C PRO A 605 28.89 -9.46 4.86
N ARG A 606 29.73 -9.22 3.85
CA ARG A 606 30.40 -7.92 3.68
C ARG A 606 29.34 -6.90 3.24
N PRO A 607 28.97 -5.90 4.08
CA PRO A 607 28.14 -4.82 3.59
C PRO A 607 28.96 -4.05 2.56
N ILE A 608 28.34 -3.75 1.41
CA ILE A 608 28.55 -2.74 0.34
C ILE A 608 29.97 -2.15 0.08
N HIS A 609 30.86 -2.05 1.06
CA HIS A 609 32.24 -1.51 1.03
C HIS A 609 33.26 -2.21 0.11
N ARG A 610 32.96 -3.37 -0.49
CA ARG A 610 33.84 -4.02 -1.49
C ARG A 610 33.10 -4.57 -2.72
N GLY A 611 31.97 -3.98 -3.08
CA GLY A 611 31.33 -4.20 -4.40
C GLY A 611 30.71 -5.58 -4.68
N ALA A 612 30.76 -6.53 -3.75
CA ALA A 612 30.16 -7.86 -3.93
C ALA A 612 29.31 -8.26 -2.72
N MET A 613 28.01 -7.93 -2.76
CA MET A 613 27.02 -8.55 -1.87
C MET A 613 27.13 -10.08 -1.97
N THR A 614 26.91 -10.78 -0.86
CA THR A 614 26.89 -12.25 -0.86
C THR A 614 25.76 -12.72 -1.77
N ARG A 615 26.12 -13.45 -2.84
CA ARG A 615 25.15 -13.93 -3.84
C ARG A 615 24.43 -15.16 -3.31
N LEU A 616 23.20 -14.99 -2.89
CA LEU A 616 22.32 -16.07 -2.48
C LEU A 616 21.52 -16.57 -3.68
N THR A 617 21.23 -17.86 -3.79
CA THR A 617 20.30 -18.36 -4.81
C THR A 617 19.27 -19.27 -4.19
N LEU A 618 17.99 -18.95 -4.37
CA LEU A 618 16.87 -19.83 -4.09
C LEU A 618 16.40 -20.42 -5.42
N ALA A 619 16.58 -21.72 -5.59
CA ALA A 619 16.11 -22.44 -6.77
C ALA A 619 14.90 -23.30 -6.39
N VAL A 620 13.81 -23.17 -7.14
CA VAL A 620 12.56 -23.89 -6.92
C VAL A 620 12.37 -24.90 -8.06
N GLY A 621 12.26 -26.18 -7.71
CA GLY A 621 12.06 -27.26 -8.67
C GLY A 621 10.59 -27.42 -9.08
N GLU A 622 10.35 -28.32 -10.04
CA GLU A 622 8.99 -28.71 -10.43
C GLU A 622 8.24 -29.36 -9.26
N PRO A 623 6.95 -29.04 -9.05
CA PRO A 623 6.13 -29.72 -8.07
C PRO A 623 6.07 -31.23 -8.34
N ILE A 624 6.27 -32.02 -7.30
CA ILE A 624 6.26 -33.48 -7.32
C ILE A 624 4.93 -33.95 -6.73
N ALA A 625 4.30 -34.93 -7.39
CA ALA A 625 3.08 -35.55 -6.88
C ALA A 625 3.35 -36.26 -5.54
N PRO A 626 2.39 -36.28 -4.61
CA PRO A 626 2.59 -36.83 -3.27
C PRO A 626 3.06 -38.29 -3.29
N GLN A 627 2.59 -39.10 -4.25
CA GLN A 627 3.02 -40.50 -4.39
C GLN A 627 4.49 -40.67 -4.79
N ASP A 628 5.09 -39.68 -5.47
CA ASP A 628 6.45 -39.75 -6.00
C ASP A 628 7.47 -39.08 -5.05
N ALA A 629 6.99 -38.33 -4.05
CA ALA A 629 7.78 -37.53 -3.13
C ALA A 629 8.41 -38.36 -1.99
N THR A 630 9.14 -39.42 -2.34
CA THR A 630 9.90 -40.22 -1.36
C THR A 630 11.11 -39.43 -0.82
N PRO A 631 11.57 -39.69 0.42
CA PRO A 631 12.72 -38.98 0.99
C PRO A 631 13.98 -39.05 0.12
N GLN A 632 14.25 -40.20 -0.50
CA GLN A 632 15.40 -40.37 -1.40
C GLN A 632 15.23 -39.57 -2.69
N HIS A 633 14.05 -39.63 -3.32
CA HIS A 633 13.79 -38.86 -4.53
C HIS A 633 13.90 -37.35 -4.28
N LEU A 634 13.35 -36.86 -3.15
CA LEU A 634 13.47 -35.47 -2.74
C LEU A 634 14.93 -35.07 -2.47
N TYR A 635 15.72 -35.95 -1.85
CA TYR A 635 17.14 -35.71 -1.62
C TYR A 635 17.90 -35.54 -2.95
N ASP A 636 17.65 -36.41 -3.93
CA ASP A 636 18.31 -36.37 -5.23
C ASP A 636 17.94 -35.10 -6.00
N VAL A 637 16.65 -34.74 -6.01
CA VAL A 637 16.16 -33.52 -6.66
C VAL A 637 16.71 -32.26 -5.99
N VAL A 638 16.66 -32.15 -4.66
CA VAL A 638 17.20 -30.99 -3.94
C VAL A 638 18.72 -30.89 -4.10
N SER A 639 19.43 -32.01 -4.14
CA SER A 639 20.87 -32.04 -4.39
C SER A 639 21.23 -31.55 -5.80
N ALA A 640 20.47 -31.99 -6.82
CA ALA A 640 20.60 -31.49 -8.19
C ALA A 640 20.26 -29.99 -8.28
N LEU A 641 19.21 -29.54 -7.58
CA LEU A 641 18.83 -28.14 -7.47
C LEU A 641 19.84 -27.31 -6.70
N ARG A 642 20.62 -27.85 -5.75
CA ARG A 642 21.72 -27.10 -5.10
C ARG A 642 22.93 -27.00 -6.03
N GLY A 643 23.28 -28.11 -6.69
CA GLY A 643 24.49 -28.23 -7.48
C GLY A 643 25.77 -28.09 -6.63
N ALA A 644 26.87 -27.69 -7.28
CA ALA A 644 28.19 -27.58 -6.65
C ALA A 644 28.36 -26.35 -5.74
N ARG A 645 27.41 -25.42 -5.75
CA ARG A 645 27.50 -24.16 -5.01
C ARG A 645 26.83 -24.33 -3.63
N ARG A 646 27.66 -24.52 -2.60
CA ARG A 646 27.25 -24.58 -1.19
C ARG A 646 26.85 -23.20 -0.66
#